data_AF-A0A929VA81-F1
#
_entry.id   AF-A0A929VA81-F1
#
_cell.length_a   1.000
_cell.length_b   1.000
_cell.length_c   1.000
_cell.angle_alpha   90.00
_cell.angle_beta   90.00
_cell.angle_gamma   90.00
#
_symmetry.space_group_name_H-M   'P 1'
#
loop_
_entity.id
_entity.type
_entity.pdbx_description
1 polymer ?
#
loop_
_entity_poly.entity_id
_entity_poly.type
_entity_poly.pdbx_seq_one_letter_code
_entity_poly.pdbx_strand_id
1 'polypeptide(L)'
;MKKRVFSRSILVFSLLFANVLVVNKYSDKKIVFADEFSGWKQEGNERYFYQKGKKFTGEFEGKYYYEGKFATGWFNNGTAWYYFKEGIKHTGKGKDANGEMYFVNGKYANGYVGDIYYYEGKVANWWFKDGSEWHFFQNGKRHTGYAKDGNGRRYFANGKYANGIYEGKLFKDGVESKGKVYANDIFYDENSKPANGWYDDGSAWYYFKNGKKHNGKAKDGNGEMYFVNGKYANGYVNNSFYKDGKVVTGWHDDGSAWYFFKDGNKFTGKAKDGNGEMQFINGKYANAYIGGTYYGYGKIANGWHDDGTAWYFFINGKKFTGNGVDGNGKRLFDNGKYANGIYEGKLYKDGVVSKGKVYAKGIFYDENSKPATGWYDDGSAWYYFKDGYKFTGKAKDGNGEMQFINGKYANAYIGGVYYGHGKIANGWHDDGSAWYYFKDGYKYNGIGIDGNGIRFFVNGKYANGKYNGNLFKDGLDSEGKTYVNNIYYNENKVPANGWHDDGSAWYYFRDGNKFTGKAKDGNGEMQFLNGKYANAYINGVYYGYGKIGNGWYDDGTAWYFFLNGKKVTGFATDGNGKRYFINGKYANGRYDNKLYKEGLESNGNTYISGQYYDGSKYPATGWYDDGSEWYYFRDGYKYTGYATDGNGNRYFISGKYANGWHGGTSYIDGVETELADSNWYVQNGIWRVKGSGRSCHVNGNFIVVSLSDQTLWLVRNGQIISKIGIVGGKPSTPTVTGNFSVQSRETSRILRGPGYASRVSYWMPFHGSYGIHDANWQPSSAFSNNRFYRWGGSHGCVNVSPGSMGYIFNNSFVGMRVIVY
;
A
#
# COMPACT_ATOMS: atom_id res chain seq x y z
N MET A 1 48.53 10.79 -40.64
CA MET A 1 49.46 11.49 -41.54
C MET A 1 48.76 12.73 -42.10
N LYS A 2 49.35 13.90 -41.81
CA LYS A 2 49.44 15.18 -42.56
C LYS A 2 48.26 15.62 -43.46
N LYS A 3 47.51 16.64 -43.07
CA LYS A 3 47.65 18.11 -43.36
C LYS A 3 46.84 18.51 -44.63
N ARG A 4 45.73 19.27 -44.54
CA ARG A 4 45.53 20.72 -44.29
C ARG A 4 45.58 21.56 -45.59
N VAL A 5 44.61 22.49 -45.68
CA VAL A 5 44.66 23.87 -46.24
C VAL A 5 43.75 24.17 -47.46
N PHE A 6 42.65 24.88 -47.15
CA PHE A 6 42.12 26.15 -47.71
C PHE A 6 42.22 26.52 -49.21
N SER A 7 41.10 26.97 -49.79
CA SER A 7 40.75 28.41 -50.05
C SER A 7 39.64 28.50 -51.12
N ARG A 8 38.39 28.86 -50.77
CA ARG A 8 37.75 30.20 -50.86
C ARG A 8 37.82 30.94 -52.22
N SER A 9 36.67 30.88 -52.91
CA SER A 9 35.75 32.00 -53.23
C SER A 9 36.06 33.01 -54.36
N ILE A 10 34.94 33.45 -54.96
CA ILE A 10 34.62 34.73 -55.65
C ILE A 10 34.60 34.63 -57.20
N LEU A 11 33.41 34.58 -57.83
CA LEU A 11 32.49 35.67 -58.23
C LEU A 11 32.94 36.35 -59.54
N VAL A 12 32.04 36.51 -60.52
CA VAL A 12 31.68 37.80 -61.19
C VAL A 12 30.88 37.55 -62.50
N PHE A 13 29.66 38.10 -62.47
CA PHE A 13 28.87 38.77 -63.53
C PHE A 13 28.49 38.08 -64.86
N SER A 14 27.20 37.76 -64.94
CA SER A 14 26.18 38.29 -65.88
C SER A 14 26.64 39.05 -67.14
N LEU A 15 26.04 38.76 -68.30
CA LEU A 15 24.80 39.40 -68.78
C LEU A 15 24.42 38.85 -70.19
N LEU A 16 23.12 38.63 -70.34
CA LEU A 16 22.26 38.74 -71.54
C LEU A 16 22.53 37.95 -72.84
N PHE A 17 21.63 36.99 -73.05
CA PHE A 17 20.72 36.86 -74.21
C PHE A 17 21.25 37.16 -75.62
N ALA A 18 21.34 36.13 -76.45
CA ALA A 18 20.43 35.91 -77.59
C ALA A 18 20.85 34.65 -78.36
N ASN A 19 19.97 33.64 -78.40
CA ASN A 19 19.98 32.66 -79.47
C ASN A 19 18.93 33.11 -80.50
N VAL A 20 19.39 33.41 -81.71
CA VAL A 20 18.57 33.36 -82.93
C VAL A 20 19.27 32.31 -83.81
N LEU A 21 18.75 31.09 -83.85
CA LEU A 21 17.72 30.58 -84.76
C LEU A 21 18.37 30.08 -86.07
N VAL A 22 17.89 28.90 -86.50
CA VAL A 22 17.83 28.43 -87.90
C VAL A 22 19.11 27.81 -88.45
N VAL A 23 19.11 26.64 -89.08
CA VAL A 23 18.10 25.60 -89.34
C VAL A 23 18.89 24.35 -89.75
N ASN A 24 18.32 23.18 -89.50
CA ASN A 24 18.64 21.91 -90.15
C ASN A 24 19.14 22.05 -91.60
N LYS A 25 20.10 21.22 -92.00
CA LYS A 25 19.80 20.21 -93.04
C LYS A 25 20.95 19.23 -93.27
N TYR A 26 20.54 17.98 -93.46
CA TYR A 26 21.25 16.84 -94.05
C TYR A 26 22.18 15.97 -93.19
N SER A 27 22.01 14.67 -93.47
CA SER A 27 22.92 13.54 -93.32
C SER A 27 23.06 12.84 -91.95
N ASP A 28 23.14 11.52 -92.08
CA ASP A 28 23.78 10.52 -91.23
C ASP A 28 23.22 10.14 -89.85
N LYS A 29 22.93 8.83 -89.80
CA LYS A 29 23.18 7.88 -88.70
C LYS A 29 22.33 7.99 -87.42
N LYS A 30 22.11 6.78 -86.89
CA LYS A 30 21.70 6.39 -85.53
C LYS A 30 20.21 6.47 -85.23
N ILE A 31 19.62 5.28 -85.09
CA ILE A 31 18.46 5.06 -84.24
C ILE A 31 18.89 5.40 -82.80
N VAL A 32 18.34 6.48 -82.28
CA VAL A 32 18.16 6.75 -80.84
C VAL A 32 16.66 6.99 -80.68
N PHE A 33 15.97 6.12 -79.94
CA PHE A 33 14.55 6.33 -79.64
C PHE A 33 14.40 7.57 -78.75
N ALA A 34 13.45 8.41 -79.18
CA ALA A 34 13.15 9.73 -78.67
C ALA A 34 12.77 9.73 -77.18
N ASP A 35 13.20 10.79 -76.49
CA ASP A 35 12.66 11.17 -75.19
C ASP A 35 11.13 11.27 -75.27
N GLU A 36 10.46 10.47 -74.45
CA GLU A 36 9.01 10.39 -74.38
C GLU A 36 8.42 11.77 -73.99
N PHE A 37 7.42 12.24 -74.76
CA PHE A 37 6.80 13.57 -74.61
C PHE A 37 6.45 13.91 -73.16
N SER A 38 6.91 15.08 -72.71
CA SER A 38 6.58 15.67 -71.41
C SER A 38 6.10 17.10 -71.62
N GLY A 39 4.87 17.40 -71.22
CA GLY A 39 4.23 18.69 -71.46
C GLY A 39 2.70 18.60 -71.50
N TRP A 40 2.06 19.74 -71.71
CA TRP A 40 0.61 19.79 -71.84
C TRP A 40 0.15 19.30 -73.22
N LYS A 41 -0.81 18.38 -73.23
CA LYS A 41 -1.46 17.86 -74.43
C LYS A 41 -2.96 18.07 -74.32
N GLN A 42 -3.57 18.53 -75.41
CA GLN A 42 -5.03 18.64 -75.51
C GLN A 42 -5.59 17.32 -76.04
N GLU A 43 -6.58 16.77 -75.34
CA GLU A 43 -7.30 15.55 -75.74
C GLU A 43 -8.79 15.85 -75.65
N GLY A 44 -9.42 16.04 -76.82
CA GLY A 44 -10.79 16.54 -76.92
C GLY A 44 -10.91 17.98 -76.38
N ASN A 45 -11.88 18.21 -75.50
CA ASN A 45 -12.16 19.52 -74.89
C ASN A 45 -11.32 19.82 -73.65
N GLU A 46 -10.41 18.93 -73.25
CA GLU A 46 -9.66 19.06 -72.01
C GLU A 46 -8.15 19.01 -72.24
N ARG A 47 -7.41 19.66 -71.35
CA ARG A 47 -5.94 19.75 -71.39
C ARG A 47 -5.36 18.90 -70.25
N TYR A 48 -4.40 18.04 -70.58
CA TYR A 48 -3.76 17.11 -69.66
C TYR A 48 -2.24 17.31 -69.66
N PHE A 49 -1.61 17.26 -68.50
CA PHE A 49 -0.16 17.28 -68.34
C PHE A 49 0.41 15.86 -68.44
N TYR A 50 1.32 15.65 -69.36
CA TYR A 50 2.02 14.39 -69.59
C TYR A 50 3.47 14.49 -69.13
N GLN A 51 4.02 13.40 -68.60
CA GLN A 51 5.45 13.24 -68.39
C GLN A 51 5.86 11.85 -68.86
N LYS A 52 6.90 11.76 -69.68
CA LYS A 52 7.37 10.52 -70.28
C LYS A 52 6.25 9.72 -70.96
N GLY A 53 5.48 10.41 -71.81
CA GLY A 53 4.43 9.81 -72.63
C GLY A 53 3.16 9.35 -71.88
N LYS A 54 3.08 9.50 -70.55
CA LYS A 54 1.91 9.13 -69.73
C LYS A 54 1.28 10.33 -69.03
N LYS A 55 -0.03 10.29 -68.79
CA LYS A 55 -0.74 11.28 -67.95
C LYS A 55 -0.06 11.32 -66.58
N PHE A 56 0.44 12.49 -66.21
CA PHE A 56 1.27 12.64 -65.02
C PHE A 56 0.42 12.63 -63.75
N THR A 57 0.87 11.85 -62.76
CA THR A 57 0.36 11.89 -61.39
C THR A 57 1.52 12.16 -60.46
N GLY A 58 1.46 13.24 -59.69
CA GLY A 58 2.56 13.67 -58.84
C GLY A 58 2.65 15.19 -58.71
N GLU A 59 3.65 15.66 -57.97
CA GLU A 59 3.90 17.09 -57.79
C GLU A 59 4.82 17.64 -58.87
N PHE A 60 4.40 18.73 -59.53
CA PHE A 60 5.19 19.44 -60.54
C PHE A 60 4.89 20.94 -60.45
N GLU A 61 5.93 21.78 -60.39
CA GLU A 61 5.82 23.25 -60.28
C GLU A 61 4.87 23.73 -59.15
N GLY A 62 4.92 23.07 -57.98
CA GLY A 62 4.11 23.45 -56.82
C GLY A 62 2.63 23.10 -56.91
N LYS A 63 2.22 22.31 -57.92
CA LYS A 63 0.88 21.75 -58.04
C LYS A 63 0.92 20.23 -58.12
N TYR A 64 -0.05 19.60 -57.48
CA TYR A 64 -0.28 18.16 -57.54
C TYR A 64 -1.23 17.85 -58.68
N TYR A 65 -0.80 16.93 -59.54
CA TYR A 65 -1.57 16.44 -60.67
C TYR A 65 -2.03 15.01 -60.39
N TYR A 66 -3.22 14.68 -60.85
CA TYR A 66 -3.74 13.32 -60.89
C TYR A 66 -4.27 13.06 -62.29
N GLU A 67 -3.70 12.05 -62.95
CA GLU A 67 -4.01 11.69 -64.34
C GLU A 67 -3.97 12.91 -65.29
N GLY A 68 -2.94 13.74 -65.14
CA GLY A 68 -2.69 14.90 -65.99
C GLY A 68 -3.58 16.12 -65.71
N LYS A 69 -4.48 16.07 -64.73
CA LYS A 69 -5.28 17.25 -64.30
C LYS A 69 -4.83 17.75 -62.94
N PHE A 70 -5.14 19.01 -62.64
CA PHE A 70 -4.99 19.52 -61.28
C PHE A 70 -5.86 18.73 -60.30
N ALA A 71 -5.24 18.21 -59.25
CA ALA A 71 -5.93 17.45 -58.22
C ALA A 71 -6.92 18.34 -57.44
N THR A 72 -8.18 17.89 -57.36
CA THR A 72 -9.21 18.48 -56.51
C THR A 72 -9.90 17.38 -55.71
N GLY A 73 -9.81 17.41 -54.39
CA GLY A 73 -10.22 16.33 -53.49
C GLY A 73 -9.06 15.69 -52.73
N TRP A 74 -9.33 14.57 -52.06
CA TRP A 74 -8.32 13.83 -51.30
C TRP A 74 -7.42 13.00 -52.22
N PHE A 75 -6.11 13.21 -52.15
CA PHE A 75 -5.11 12.41 -52.84
C PHE A 75 -3.96 12.04 -51.90
N ASN A 76 -3.44 10.84 -52.07
CA ASN A 76 -2.25 10.39 -51.38
C ASN A 76 -1.01 10.77 -52.21
N ASN A 77 -0.09 11.54 -51.62
CA ASN A 77 1.14 11.97 -52.28
C ASN A 77 2.31 10.97 -52.12
N GLY A 78 2.01 9.73 -51.70
CA GLY A 78 2.97 8.65 -51.43
C GLY A 78 3.37 8.51 -49.96
N THR A 79 3.05 9.50 -49.11
CA THR A 79 3.36 9.47 -47.66
C THR A 79 2.15 9.77 -46.77
N ALA A 80 1.24 10.63 -47.21
CA ALA A 80 0.01 10.93 -46.50
C ALA A 80 -1.10 11.41 -47.45
N TRP A 81 -2.33 11.33 -46.98
CA TRP A 81 -3.48 11.92 -47.65
C TRP A 81 -3.51 13.43 -47.42
N TYR A 82 -3.72 14.18 -48.50
CA TYR A 82 -3.97 15.62 -48.47
C TYR A 82 -5.16 15.97 -49.35
N TYR A 83 -5.95 16.94 -48.93
CA TYR A 83 -7.01 17.55 -49.70
C TYR A 83 -6.44 18.67 -50.55
N PHE A 84 -6.54 18.51 -51.86
CA PHE A 84 -6.10 19.48 -52.86
C PHE A 84 -7.30 20.24 -53.43
N LYS A 85 -7.06 21.49 -53.83
CA LYS A 85 -7.99 22.28 -54.65
C LYS A 85 -7.17 22.95 -55.74
N GLU A 86 -7.50 22.68 -57.00
CA GLU A 86 -6.76 23.17 -58.18
C GLU A 86 -5.24 22.86 -58.11
N GLY A 87 -4.92 21.67 -57.58
CA GLY A 87 -3.55 21.17 -57.46
C GLY A 87 -2.79 21.69 -56.25
N ILE A 88 -3.35 22.58 -55.42
CA ILE A 88 -2.67 23.12 -54.23
C ILE A 88 -3.27 22.50 -52.98
N LYS A 89 -2.44 22.18 -51.97
CA LYS A 89 -2.90 21.75 -50.65
C LYS A 89 -3.80 22.84 -50.05
N HIS A 90 -5.07 22.53 -49.90
CA HIS A 90 -6.07 23.55 -49.60
C HIS A 90 -5.93 24.07 -48.16
N THR A 91 -6.03 25.38 -47.99
CA THR A 91 -6.23 26.01 -46.68
C THR A 91 -7.50 26.87 -46.76
N GLY A 92 -8.46 26.60 -45.88
CA GLY A 92 -9.79 27.22 -45.91
C GLY A 92 -10.92 26.20 -45.90
N LYS A 93 -12.16 26.69 -46.06
CA LYS A 93 -13.34 25.82 -46.16
C LYS A 93 -13.32 25.02 -47.47
N GLY A 94 -13.59 23.73 -47.39
CA GLY A 94 -13.73 22.82 -48.52
C GLY A 94 -14.82 21.79 -48.23
N LYS A 95 -15.36 21.17 -49.27
CA LYS A 95 -16.38 20.12 -49.12
C LYS A 95 -15.80 18.78 -49.53
N ASP A 96 -15.91 17.80 -48.67
CA ASP A 96 -15.60 16.41 -48.99
C ASP A 96 -16.76 15.49 -48.61
N ALA A 97 -16.53 14.18 -48.58
CA ALA A 97 -17.54 13.18 -48.24
C ALA A 97 -18.13 13.36 -46.83
N ASN A 98 -17.43 14.05 -45.92
CA ASN A 98 -17.86 14.29 -44.55
C ASN A 98 -18.57 15.65 -44.37
N GLY A 99 -18.76 16.42 -45.45
CA GLY A 99 -19.43 17.72 -45.45
C GLY A 99 -18.47 18.90 -45.64
N GLU A 100 -18.88 20.09 -45.21
CA GLU A 100 -17.98 21.26 -45.16
C GLU A 100 -17.00 21.13 -44.00
N MET A 101 -15.71 21.13 -44.33
CA MET A 101 -14.60 21.07 -43.38
C MET A 101 -13.65 22.24 -43.61
N TYR A 102 -12.95 22.65 -42.55
CA TYR A 102 -11.83 23.57 -42.64
C TYR A 102 -10.52 22.79 -42.80
N PHE A 103 -9.76 23.12 -43.82
CA PHE A 103 -8.48 22.51 -44.10
C PHE A 103 -7.35 23.49 -43.79
N VAL A 104 -6.21 22.98 -43.33
CA VAL A 104 -4.95 23.69 -43.19
C VAL A 104 -3.88 22.86 -43.87
N ASN A 105 -3.30 23.41 -44.94
CA ASN A 105 -2.28 22.75 -45.75
C ASN A 105 -2.70 21.33 -46.19
N GLY A 106 -3.93 21.19 -46.66
CA GLY A 106 -4.51 19.95 -47.17
C GLY A 106 -4.84 18.91 -46.10
N LYS A 107 -4.77 19.22 -44.81
CA LYS A 107 -5.27 18.34 -43.74
C LYS A 107 -6.45 18.99 -43.05
N TYR A 108 -7.29 18.18 -42.39
CA TYR A 108 -8.30 18.73 -41.49
C TYR A 108 -7.66 19.59 -40.41
N ALA A 109 -8.24 20.78 -40.20
CA ALA A 109 -7.83 21.67 -39.13
C ALA A 109 -8.04 20.99 -37.78
N ASN A 110 -6.98 20.97 -36.97
CA ASN A 110 -6.95 20.43 -35.61
C ASN A 110 -6.17 21.43 -34.74
N GLY A 111 -6.91 22.33 -34.08
CA GLY A 111 -6.36 23.48 -33.35
C GLY A 111 -6.97 24.81 -33.80
N TYR A 112 -6.38 25.91 -33.34
CA TYR A 112 -6.83 27.26 -33.70
C TYR A 112 -6.50 27.62 -35.14
N VAL A 113 -7.49 28.15 -35.84
CA VAL A 113 -7.32 28.91 -37.08
C VAL A 113 -7.92 30.30 -36.84
N GLY A 114 -7.05 31.29 -36.65
CA GLY A 114 -7.46 32.57 -36.05
C GLY A 114 -8.02 32.33 -34.63
N ASP A 115 -9.19 32.90 -34.34
CA ASP A 115 -9.85 32.81 -33.02
C ASP A 115 -10.78 31.59 -32.86
N ILE A 116 -10.84 30.70 -33.86
CA ILE A 116 -11.77 29.57 -33.91
C ILE A 116 -10.98 28.27 -33.80
N TYR A 117 -11.31 27.47 -32.79
CA TYR A 117 -10.78 26.13 -32.60
C TYR A 117 -11.53 25.11 -33.46
N TYR A 118 -10.79 24.34 -34.23
CA TYR A 118 -11.31 23.24 -35.06
C TYR A 118 -10.80 21.89 -34.54
N TYR A 119 -11.63 20.86 -34.66
CA TYR A 119 -11.25 19.47 -34.44
C TYR A 119 -11.76 18.64 -35.61
N GLU A 120 -10.85 17.90 -36.24
CA GLU A 120 -11.12 17.13 -37.47
C GLU A 120 -11.85 17.95 -38.54
N GLY A 121 -11.45 19.21 -38.69
CA GLY A 121 -11.98 20.12 -39.71
C GLY A 121 -13.34 20.74 -39.36
N LYS A 122 -13.98 20.35 -38.26
CA LYS A 122 -15.24 20.96 -37.78
C LYS A 122 -14.96 21.99 -36.70
N VAL A 123 -15.80 23.02 -36.63
CA VAL A 123 -15.79 23.98 -35.53
C VAL A 123 -16.08 23.25 -34.22
N ALA A 124 -15.22 23.43 -33.21
CA ALA A 124 -15.34 22.77 -31.94
C ALA A 124 -16.58 23.22 -31.16
N ASN A 125 -17.43 22.25 -30.78
CA ASN A 125 -18.68 22.46 -30.04
C ASN A 125 -18.82 21.51 -28.84
N TRP A 126 -17.69 21.07 -28.28
CA TRP A 126 -17.64 20.09 -27.19
C TRP A 126 -16.35 20.25 -26.37
N TRP A 127 -16.09 19.30 -25.46
CA TRP A 127 -14.82 19.16 -24.79
C TRP A 127 -13.72 18.77 -25.77
N PHE A 128 -12.67 19.60 -25.84
CA PHE A 128 -11.45 19.31 -26.58
C PHE A 128 -10.24 19.70 -25.74
N LYS A 129 -9.12 19.02 -25.99
CA LYS A 129 -7.85 19.31 -25.32
C LYS A 129 -7.17 20.48 -26.02
N ASP A 130 -6.94 21.57 -25.30
CA ASP A 130 -6.22 22.75 -25.75
C ASP A 130 -4.91 22.86 -24.94
N GLY A 131 -3.79 22.51 -25.58
CA GLY A 131 -2.53 22.26 -24.88
C GLY A 131 -2.59 21.02 -23.99
N SER A 132 -2.37 21.18 -22.67
CA SER A 132 -2.43 20.09 -21.70
C SER A 132 -3.78 19.92 -21.01
N GLU A 133 -4.70 20.89 -21.15
CA GLU A 133 -5.94 20.94 -20.38
C GLU A 133 -7.17 20.73 -21.28
N TRP A 134 -8.24 20.20 -20.68
CA TRP A 134 -9.53 20.08 -21.34
C TRP A 134 -10.32 21.38 -21.19
N HIS A 135 -10.88 21.85 -22.30
CA HIS A 135 -11.79 22.98 -22.34
C HIS A 135 -13.05 22.64 -23.13
N PHE A 136 -14.18 23.13 -22.67
CA PHE A 136 -15.44 23.09 -23.37
C PHE A 136 -15.53 24.25 -24.34
N PHE A 137 -15.73 23.93 -25.62
CA PHE A 137 -15.86 24.89 -26.70
C PHE A 137 -17.30 24.98 -27.17
N GLN A 138 -17.74 26.19 -27.51
CA GLN A 138 -18.97 26.44 -28.24
C GLN A 138 -18.67 27.42 -29.37
N ASN A 139 -19.09 27.10 -30.59
CA ASN A 139 -18.77 27.83 -31.81
C ASN A 139 -17.26 28.08 -31.97
N GLY A 140 -16.44 27.11 -31.55
CA GLY A 140 -14.98 27.13 -31.66
C GLY A 140 -14.28 28.05 -30.66
N LYS A 141 -14.99 28.62 -29.68
CA LYS A 141 -14.40 29.43 -28.60
C LYS A 141 -14.61 28.75 -27.26
N ARG A 142 -13.68 28.93 -26.33
CA ARG A 142 -13.84 28.48 -24.95
C ARG A 142 -15.08 29.13 -24.36
N HIS A 143 -16.03 28.31 -23.90
CA HIS A 143 -17.35 28.82 -23.52
C HIS A 143 -17.34 29.45 -22.12
N THR A 144 -18.06 30.56 -21.97
CA THR A 144 -18.41 31.13 -20.66
C THR A 144 -19.93 31.30 -20.62
N GLY A 145 -20.57 30.79 -19.58
CA GLY A 145 -22.02 30.74 -19.43
C GLY A 145 -22.58 29.32 -19.37
N TYR A 146 -23.90 29.19 -19.42
CA TYR A 146 -24.55 27.88 -19.38
C TYR A 146 -24.38 27.10 -20.69
N ALA A 147 -24.00 25.84 -20.59
CA ALA A 147 -24.08 24.86 -21.68
C ALA A 147 -24.46 23.48 -21.13
N LYS A 148 -24.75 22.53 -22.02
CA LYS A 148 -25.05 21.15 -21.66
C LYS A 148 -23.97 20.24 -22.24
N ASP A 149 -23.35 19.45 -21.37
CA ASP A 149 -22.43 18.39 -21.76
C ASP A 149 -22.94 17.02 -21.27
N GLY A 150 -22.07 16.01 -21.26
CA GLY A 150 -22.40 14.66 -20.78
C GLY A 150 -22.87 14.61 -19.32
N ASN A 151 -22.56 15.62 -18.51
CA ASN A 151 -22.96 15.73 -17.09
C ASN A 151 -24.22 16.59 -16.89
N GLY A 152 -24.88 17.01 -17.99
CA GLY A 152 -26.08 17.83 -17.97
C GLY A 152 -25.79 19.33 -18.09
N ARG A 153 -26.73 20.16 -17.64
CA ARG A 153 -26.57 21.63 -17.71
C ARG A 153 -25.55 22.07 -16.65
N ARG A 154 -24.53 22.80 -17.07
CA ARG A 154 -23.46 23.36 -16.24
C ARG A 154 -23.16 24.79 -16.65
N TYR A 155 -22.67 25.59 -15.72
CA TYR A 155 -22.08 26.91 -15.99
C TYR A 155 -20.58 26.75 -16.21
N PHE A 156 -20.09 27.29 -17.31
CA PHE A 156 -18.69 27.26 -17.69
C PHE A 156 -18.07 28.64 -17.51
N ALA A 157 -16.80 28.69 -17.12
CA ALA A 157 -15.97 29.88 -17.11
C ALA A 157 -14.71 29.58 -17.93
N ASN A 158 -14.56 30.24 -19.08
CA ASN A 158 -13.43 30.07 -20.00
C ASN A 158 -13.17 28.58 -20.37
N GLY A 159 -14.25 27.84 -20.66
CA GLY A 159 -14.21 26.44 -21.05
C GLY A 159 -14.01 25.45 -19.91
N LYS A 160 -13.90 25.89 -18.66
CA LYS A 160 -13.89 24.98 -17.48
C LYS A 160 -15.20 25.08 -16.73
N TYR A 161 -15.54 24.09 -15.92
CA TYR A 161 -16.65 24.23 -15.00
C TYR A 161 -16.40 25.39 -14.03
N ALA A 162 -17.40 26.25 -13.86
CA ALA A 162 -17.31 27.35 -12.93
C ALA A 162 -17.19 26.83 -11.49
N ASN A 163 -16.21 27.38 -10.77
CA ASN A 163 -15.89 27.00 -9.40
C ASN A 163 -15.52 28.28 -8.65
N GLY A 164 -16.45 28.82 -7.85
CA GLY A 164 -16.38 30.14 -7.20
C GLY A 164 -17.58 31.03 -7.52
N ILE A 165 -17.46 32.33 -7.27
CA ILE A 165 -18.51 33.32 -7.57
C ILE A 165 -18.38 33.80 -9.03
N TYR A 166 -19.43 33.61 -9.82
CA TYR A 166 -19.56 34.14 -11.17
C TYR A 166 -20.93 34.81 -11.30
N GLU A 167 -20.96 36.04 -11.82
CA GLU A 167 -22.21 36.83 -11.98
C GLU A 167 -23.04 36.93 -10.69
N GLY A 168 -22.36 37.02 -9.53
CA GLY A 168 -23.01 37.13 -8.22
C GLY A 168 -23.56 35.82 -7.64
N LYS A 169 -23.37 34.69 -8.32
CA LYS A 169 -23.82 33.36 -7.88
C LYS A 169 -22.63 32.44 -7.60
N LEU A 170 -22.77 31.59 -6.58
CA LEU A 170 -21.77 30.59 -6.22
C LEU A 170 -21.95 29.34 -7.07
N PHE A 171 -20.87 28.86 -7.67
CA PHE A 171 -20.84 27.63 -8.44
C PHE A 171 -19.79 26.68 -7.87
N LYS A 172 -20.14 25.40 -7.82
CA LYS A 172 -19.21 24.30 -7.55
C LYS A 172 -19.32 23.32 -8.71
N ASP A 173 -18.21 23.13 -9.41
CA ASP A 173 -18.11 22.21 -10.55
C ASP A 173 -19.23 22.46 -11.59
N GLY A 174 -19.52 23.75 -11.84
CA GLY A 174 -20.49 24.23 -12.82
C GLY A 174 -21.96 24.16 -12.36
N VAL A 175 -22.23 23.76 -11.12
CA VAL A 175 -23.57 23.72 -10.52
C VAL A 175 -23.75 24.88 -9.56
N GLU A 176 -24.84 25.65 -9.73
CA GLU A 176 -25.22 26.71 -8.78
C GLU A 176 -25.38 26.08 -7.39
N SER A 177 -24.60 26.56 -6.43
CA SER A 177 -24.49 26.00 -5.08
C SER A 177 -24.96 27.02 -4.06
N LYS A 178 -25.56 26.52 -2.99
CA LYS A 178 -26.00 27.31 -1.83
C LYS A 178 -25.57 26.56 -0.57
N GLY A 179 -25.31 27.29 0.52
CA GLY A 179 -24.85 26.68 1.76
C GLY A 179 -23.33 26.58 1.88
N LYS A 180 -22.89 25.83 2.90
CA LYS A 180 -21.48 25.59 3.24
C LYS A 180 -20.79 24.74 2.17
N VAL A 181 -19.95 25.35 1.34
CA VAL A 181 -19.29 24.63 0.23
C VAL A 181 -17.90 25.20 -0.03
N TYR A 182 -16.97 24.30 -0.39
CA TYR A 182 -15.67 24.67 -0.93
C TYR A 182 -15.75 24.89 -2.43
N ALA A 183 -15.35 26.08 -2.87
CA ALA A 183 -15.18 26.37 -4.28
C ALA A 183 -13.84 27.11 -4.50
N ASN A 184 -12.98 26.56 -5.36
CA ASN A 184 -11.63 27.06 -5.64
C ASN A 184 -10.80 27.36 -4.37
N ASP A 185 -10.75 26.40 -3.45
CA ASP A 185 -10.07 26.48 -2.14
C ASP A 185 -10.54 27.60 -1.20
N ILE A 186 -11.69 28.20 -1.49
CA ILE A 186 -12.40 29.14 -0.62
C ILE A 186 -13.62 28.44 -0.06
N PHE A 187 -13.73 28.43 1.27
CA PHE A 187 -14.93 27.98 1.97
C PHE A 187 -15.93 29.12 2.05
N TYR A 188 -17.13 28.89 1.51
CA TYR A 188 -18.23 29.83 1.55
C TYR A 188 -19.23 29.43 2.65
N ASP A 189 -19.80 30.43 3.32
CA ASP A 189 -20.82 30.26 4.34
C ASP A 189 -22.23 30.04 3.74
N GLU A 190 -23.23 29.93 4.62
CA GLU A 190 -24.63 29.73 4.25
C GLU A 190 -25.20 30.83 3.34
N ASN A 191 -24.59 32.03 3.38
CA ASN A 191 -24.98 33.20 2.59
C ASN A 191 -24.11 33.38 1.34
N SER A 192 -23.34 32.36 0.94
CA SER A 192 -22.41 32.41 -0.20
C SER A 192 -21.32 33.49 -0.07
N LYS A 193 -20.93 33.86 1.17
CA LYS A 193 -19.81 34.76 1.44
C LYS A 193 -18.60 33.94 1.91
N PRO A 194 -17.36 34.35 1.59
CA PRO A 194 -16.16 33.69 2.12
C PRO A 194 -16.19 33.67 3.66
N ALA A 195 -16.03 32.48 4.25
CA ALA A 195 -16.15 32.28 5.68
C ALA A 195 -15.13 33.11 6.48
N ASN A 196 -15.58 33.72 7.58
CA ASN A 196 -14.76 34.56 8.45
C ASN A 196 -15.14 34.33 9.92
N GLY A 197 -14.24 33.75 10.71
CA GLY A 197 -14.51 33.22 12.05
C GLY A 197 -14.60 31.68 12.07
N TRP A 198 -15.21 31.13 13.13
CA TRP A 198 -15.35 29.69 13.32
C TRP A 198 -16.50 29.11 12.46
N TYR A 199 -16.18 28.12 11.63
CA TYR A 199 -17.16 27.35 10.87
C TYR A 199 -16.83 25.86 10.91
N ASP A 200 -17.86 25.03 10.92
CA ASP A 200 -17.76 23.61 10.61
C ASP A 200 -17.79 23.43 9.09
N ASP A 201 -16.71 22.88 8.53
CA ASP A 201 -16.57 22.64 7.10
C ASP A 201 -17.08 21.26 6.64
N GLY A 202 -17.74 20.53 7.55
CA GLY A 202 -18.22 19.16 7.37
C GLY A 202 -17.26 18.10 7.88
N SER A 203 -16.00 18.46 8.16
CA SER A 203 -15.02 17.57 8.81
C SER A 203 -14.81 17.91 10.29
N ALA A 204 -14.69 19.20 10.60
CA ALA A 204 -14.52 19.72 11.95
C ALA A 204 -14.71 21.25 11.94
N TRP A 205 -14.69 21.84 13.14
CA TRP A 205 -14.60 23.29 13.31
C TRP A 205 -13.21 23.81 12.99
N TYR A 206 -13.15 24.86 12.15
CA TYR A 206 -11.94 25.63 11.86
C TYR A 206 -12.25 27.12 11.88
N TYR A 207 -11.24 27.91 12.25
CA TYR A 207 -11.24 29.35 12.13
C TYR A 207 -10.78 29.74 10.72
N PHE A 208 -11.67 30.40 9.98
CA PHE A 208 -11.43 30.90 8.64
C PHE A 208 -11.20 32.40 8.66
N LYS A 209 -10.38 32.88 7.73
CA LYS A 209 -10.25 34.29 7.40
C LYS A 209 -10.29 34.42 5.87
N ASN A 210 -11.26 35.18 5.36
CA ASN A 210 -11.52 35.33 3.92
C ASN A 210 -11.69 33.96 3.20
N GLY A 211 -12.38 33.03 3.85
CA GLY A 211 -12.70 31.69 3.35
C GLY A 211 -11.55 30.69 3.36
N LYS A 212 -10.37 31.04 3.89
CA LYS A 212 -9.24 30.12 4.07
C LYS A 212 -8.99 29.83 5.54
N LYS A 213 -8.57 28.61 5.86
CA LYS A 213 -8.15 28.22 7.22
C LYS A 213 -6.99 29.13 7.67
N HIS A 214 -7.19 29.85 8.76
CA HIS A 214 -6.29 30.92 9.18
C HIS A 214 -4.99 30.37 9.78
N ASN A 215 -3.89 31.06 9.49
CA ASN A 215 -2.59 30.83 10.13
C ASN A 215 -2.09 32.15 10.70
N GLY A 216 -1.72 32.17 11.98
CA GLY A 216 -1.28 33.36 12.69
C GLY A 216 -2.26 33.84 13.75
N LYS A 217 -2.02 35.04 14.28
CA LYS A 217 -2.84 35.64 15.33
C LYS A 217 -4.20 36.09 14.80
N ALA A 218 -5.27 35.82 15.54
CA ALA A 218 -6.59 36.40 15.33
C ALA A 218 -7.33 36.49 16.67
N LYS A 219 -8.34 37.37 16.74
CA LYS A 219 -9.20 37.49 17.91
C LYS A 219 -10.49 36.74 17.67
N ASP A 220 -10.89 35.92 18.64
CA ASP A 220 -12.19 35.27 18.68
C ASP A 220 -12.86 35.46 20.06
N GLY A 221 -13.91 34.68 20.34
CA GLY A 221 -14.65 34.76 21.60
C GLY A 221 -13.79 34.50 22.84
N ASN A 222 -12.62 33.88 22.70
CA ASN A 222 -11.71 33.56 23.81
C ASN A 222 -10.53 34.54 23.93
N GLY A 223 -10.47 35.58 23.09
CA GLY A 223 -9.41 36.59 23.08
C GLY A 223 -8.48 36.49 21.85
N GLU A 224 -7.28 37.08 21.96
CA GLU A 224 -6.25 36.92 20.93
C GLU A 224 -5.63 35.52 21.04
N MET A 225 -5.74 34.74 19.97
CA MET A 225 -5.22 33.37 19.87
C MET A 225 -4.33 33.24 18.66
N TYR A 226 -3.38 32.31 18.71
CA TYR A 226 -2.60 31.89 17.56
C TYR A 226 -3.23 30.66 16.91
N PHE A 227 -3.44 30.73 15.60
CA PHE A 227 -4.02 29.65 14.81
C PHE A 227 -2.99 29.00 13.90
N VAL A 228 -3.07 27.68 13.75
CA VAL A 228 -2.34 26.89 12.76
C VAL A 228 -3.37 26.06 12.01
N ASN A 229 -3.46 26.27 10.69
CA ASN A 229 -4.44 25.65 9.80
C ASN A 229 -5.89 25.71 10.33
N GLY A 230 -6.28 26.88 10.83
CA GLY A 230 -7.61 27.14 11.36
C GLY A 230 -7.90 26.49 12.72
N LYS A 231 -6.93 25.88 13.40
CA LYS A 231 -7.09 25.39 14.78
C LYS A 231 -6.20 26.17 15.72
N TYR A 232 -6.54 26.20 17.00
CA TYR A 232 -5.65 26.76 18.02
C TYR A 232 -4.30 26.06 18.02
N ALA A 233 -3.23 26.85 18.06
CA ALA A 233 -1.87 26.37 18.16
C ALA A 233 -1.68 25.53 19.44
N ASN A 234 -1.12 24.34 19.26
CA ASN A 234 -0.80 23.38 20.30
C ASN A 234 0.58 22.79 19.99
N GLY A 235 1.64 23.44 20.48
CA GLY A 235 3.02 23.11 20.16
C GLY A 235 3.88 24.33 19.86
N TYR A 236 5.08 24.10 19.33
CA TYR A 236 6.00 25.17 18.97
C TYR A 236 5.58 25.88 17.68
N VAL A 237 5.51 27.20 17.75
CA VAL A 237 5.35 28.08 16.60
C VAL A 237 6.34 29.23 16.76
N ASN A 238 7.22 29.44 15.77
CA ASN A 238 8.27 30.47 15.80
C ASN A 238 9.08 30.47 17.12
N ASN A 239 9.51 29.28 17.56
CA ASN A 239 10.26 29.02 18.80
C ASN A 239 9.53 29.27 20.13
N SER A 240 8.29 29.76 20.12
CA SER A 240 7.47 29.87 21.32
C SER A 240 6.50 28.68 21.40
N PHE A 241 6.35 28.11 22.59
CA PHE A 241 5.38 27.04 22.85
C PHE A 241 3.99 27.62 23.12
N TYR A 242 3.00 27.10 22.41
CA TYR A 242 1.59 27.46 22.55
C TYR A 242 0.77 26.28 23.05
N LYS A 243 -0.22 26.56 23.89
CA LYS A 243 -1.26 25.62 24.29
C LYS A 243 -2.61 26.31 24.16
N ASP A 244 -3.53 25.66 23.46
CA ASP A 244 -4.87 26.19 23.20
C ASP A 244 -4.86 27.63 22.64
N GLY A 245 -3.89 27.89 21.76
CA GLY A 245 -3.74 29.17 21.05
C GLY A 245 -3.06 30.27 21.87
N LYS A 246 -2.72 30.03 23.14
CA LYS A 246 -2.01 30.98 24.00
C LYS A 246 -0.57 30.58 24.22
N VAL A 247 0.31 31.59 24.32
CA VAL A 247 1.68 31.41 24.80
C VAL A 247 1.62 30.95 26.26
N VAL A 248 2.39 29.92 26.60
CA VAL A 248 2.33 29.33 27.94
C VAL A 248 3.31 29.97 28.93
N THR A 249 2.90 29.98 30.19
CA THR A 249 3.75 30.28 31.36
C THR A 249 3.38 29.30 32.47
N GLY A 250 4.37 28.62 33.06
CA GLY A 250 4.19 27.53 34.01
C GLY A 250 4.64 26.17 33.45
N TRP A 251 4.30 25.09 34.16
CA TRP A 251 4.64 23.73 33.76
C TRP A 251 3.75 23.25 32.61
N HIS A 252 4.36 22.84 31.51
CA HIS A 252 3.69 22.21 30.37
C HIS A 252 4.54 21.07 29.79
N ASP A 253 3.87 20.06 29.25
CA ASP A 253 4.50 19.01 28.45
C ASP A 253 4.63 19.48 27.00
N ASP A 254 5.86 19.49 26.48
CA ASP A 254 6.14 19.87 25.08
C ASP A 254 6.13 18.71 24.09
N GLY A 255 5.73 17.52 24.54
CA GLY A 255 5.74 16.26 23.79
C GLY A 255 6.98 15.41 24.04
N SER A 256 8.02 15.96 24.67
CA SER A 256 9.22 15.22 25.09
C SER A 256 9.29 15.02 26.60
N ALA A 257 8.98 16.06 27.37
CA ALA A 257 8.91 16.02 28.83
C ALA A 257 8.19 17.27 29.36
N TRP A 258 7.94 17.29 30.67
CA TRP A 258 7.50 18.49 31.37
C TRP A 258 8.63 19.51 31.50
N TYR A 259 8.34 20.76 31.14
CA TYR A 259 9.20 21.91 31.32
C TYR A 259 8.42 23.09 31.90
N PHE A 260 9.09 23.91 32.70
CA PHE A 260 8.60 25.20 33.13
C PHE A 260 8.89 26.25 32.05
N PHE A 261 7.83 26.80 31.50
CA PHE A 261 7.88 27.86 30.49
C PHE A 261 7.63 29.22 31.11
N LYS A 262 8.20 30.25 30.50
CA LYS A 262 7.83 31.65 30.72
C LYS A 262 7.77 32.33 29.36
N ASP A 263 6.61 32.90 29.04
CA ASP A 263 6.37 33.54 27.75
C ASP A 263 6.72 32.62 26.56
N GLY A 264 6.37 31.33 26.69
CA GLY A 264 6.53 30.31 25.64
C GLY A 264 7.94 29.73 25.53
N ASN A 265 8.90 30.18 26.33
CA ASN A 265 10.28 29.70 26.30
C ASN A 265 10.62 28.88 27.54
N LYS A 266 11.45 27.85 27.40
CA LYS A 266 11.98 27.08 28.54
C LYS A 266 12.75 28.00 29.47
N PHE A 267 12.26 28.17 30.68
CA PHE A 267 12.72 29.24 31.56
C PHE A 267 14.04 28.89 32.25
N THR A 268 14.94 29.88 32.38
CA THR A 268 16.15 29.80 33.21
C THR A 268 16.16 31.00 34.15
N GLY A 269 16.26 30.75 35.46
CA GLY A 269 16.19 31.79 36.49
C GLY A 269 15.34 31.38 37.69
N LYS A 270 14.99 32.34 38.54
CA LYS A 270 14.10 32.13 39.69
C LYS A 270 12.65 32.35 39.28
N ALA A 271 11.78 31.41 39.63
CA ALA A 271 10.33 31.54 39.49
C ALA A 271 9.61 30.80 40.62
N LYS A 272 8.37 31.19 40.88
CA LYS A 272 7.51 30.52 41.85
C LYS A 272 6.59 29.54 41.12
N ASP A 273 6.54 28.31 41.58
CA ASP A 273 5.57 27.31 41.15
C ASP A 273 4.85 26.69 42.35
N GLY A 274 4.14 25.56 42.14
CA GLY A 274 3.41 24.86 43.20
C GLY A 274 4.29 24.40 44.38
N ASN A 275 5.61 24.30 44.20
CA ASN A 275 6.57 23.88 45.22
C ASN A 275 7.30 25.06 45.90
N GLY A 276 6.89 26.30 45.59
CA GLY A 276 7.45 27.54 46.13
C GLY A 276 8.40 28.23 45.15
N GLU A 277 9.28 29.10 45.67
CA GLU A 277 10.33 29.71 44.86
C GLU A 277 11.40 28.67 44.52
N MET A 278 11.62 28.47 43.24
CA MET A 278 12.53 27.48 42.68
C MET A 278 13.47 28.13 41.67
N GLN A 279 14.68 27.60 41.61
CA GLN A 279 15.65 27.92 40.58
C GLN A 279 15.51 26.95 39.41
N PHE A 280 15.46 27.47 38.18
CA PHE A 280 15.30 26.71 36.95
C PHE A 280 16.49 26.88 36.01
N ILE A 281 16.81 25.81 35.27
CA ILE A 281 17.75 25.80 34.14
C ILE A 281 17.06 25.08 32.99
N ASN A 282 16.89 25.77 31.87
CA ASN A 282 16.25 25.26 30.65
C ASN A 282 14.91 24.54 30.90
N GLY A 283 14.06 25.17 31.72
CA GLY A 283 12.72 24.69 32.05
C GLY A 283 12.69 23.53 33.05
N LYS A 284 13.80 23.10 33.63
CA LYS A 284 13.82 22.10 34.71
C LYS A 284 14.31 22.72 36.01
N TYR A 285 13.96 22.12 37.13
CA TYR A 285 14.58 22.48 38.40
C TYR A 285 16.10 22.36 38.31
N ALA A 286 16.79 23.38 38.81
CA ALA A 286 18.24 23.41 38.83
C ALA A 286 18.77 22.27 39.71
N ASN A 287 19.69 21.48 39.15
CA ASN A 287 20.50 20.51 39.86
C ASN A 287 21.97 20.77 39.50
N ALA A 288 22.47 21.94 39.88
CA ALA A 288 23.74 22.48 39.40
C ALA A 288 24.27 23.61 40.31
N TYR A 289 25.55 23.93 40.14
CA TYR A 289 26.17 25.11 40.75
C TYR A 289 25.78 26.39 40.03
N ILE A 290 25.32 27.39 40.79
CA ILE A 290 25.03 28.73 40.29
C ILE A 290 25.68 29.75 41.23
N GLY A 291 26.65 30.50 40.72
CA GLY A 291 27.40 31.48 41.54
C GLY A 291 28.14 30.85 42.73
N GLY A 292 28.61 29.61 42.61
CA GLY A 292 29.33 28.89 43.68
C GLY A 292 28.45 28.19 44.72
N THR A 293 27.12 28.34 44.63
CA THR A 293 26.15 27.65 45.49
C THR A 293 25.51 26.49 44.72
N TYR A 294 25.51 25.29 45.29
CA TYR A 294 24.83 24.15 44.70
C TYR A 294 23.33 24.21 44.96
N TYR A 295 22.55 24.17 43.88
CA TYR A 295 21.10 24.00 43.94
C TYR A 295 20.76 22.56 43.60
N GLY A 296 20.07 21.87 44.51
CA GLY A 296 19.53 20.53 44.31
C GLY A 296 18.02 20.59 44.20
N TYR A 297 17.47 20.05 43.11
CA TYR A 297 16.02 20.05 42.82
C TYR A 297 15.38 21.44 42.96
N GLY A 298 16.08 22.48 42.51
CA GLY A 298 15.59 23.86 42.47
C GLY A 298 15.76 24.66 43.76
N LYS A 299 16.24 24.06 44.85
CA LYS A 299 16.52 24.73 46.14
C LYS A 299 18.00 24.69 46.49
N ILE A 300 18.45 25.59 47.37
CA ILE A 300 19.81 25.51 47.92
C ILE A 300 19.98 24.15 48.62
N ALA A 301 20.99 23.41 48.21
CA ALA A 301 21.20 22.04 48.67
C ALA A 301 21.54 22.00 50.17
N ASN A 302 20.76 21.20 50.90
CA ASN A 302 21.01 20.81 52.27
C ASN A 302 20.78 19.29 52.38
N GLY A 303 21.71 18.58 53.03
CA GLY A 303 21.72 17.12 53.07
C GLY A 303 22.46 16.49 51.89
N TRP A 304 22.19 15.21 51.61
CA TRP A 304 22.80 14.49 50.50
C TRP A 304 22.20 14.91 49.16
N HIS A 305 23.06 15.30 48.22
CA HIS A 305 22.70 15.56 46.82
C HIS A 305 23.76 15.00 45.88
N ASP A 306 23.34 14.56 44.70
CA ASP A 306 24.23 14.20 43.60
C ASP A 306 24.52 15.45 42.77
N ASP A 307 25.80 15.83 42.66
CA ASP A 307 26.26 17.00 41.90
C ASP A 307 26.57 16.71 40.42
N GLY A 308 26.26 15.50 39.97
CA GLY A 308 26.56 14.99 38.62
C GLY A 308 27.89 14.22 38.55
N THR A 309 28.70 14.24 39.61
CA THR A 309 29.92 13.42 39.72
C THR A 309 29.79 12.31 40.76
N ALA A 310 29.19 12.62 41.90
CA ALA A 310 28.88 11.68 42.97
C ALA A 310 27.91 12.33 43.98
N TRP A 311 27.45 11.52 44.93
CA TRP A 311 26.73 12.01 46.10
C TRP A 311 27.69 12.72 47.08
N TYR A 312 27.28 13.92 47.51
CA TYR A 312 27.94 14.70 48.55
C TYR A 312 26.92 15.24 49.54
N PHE A 313 27.35 15.40 50.79
CA PHE A 313 26.59 16.06 51.84
C PHE A 313 26.86 17.56 51.79
N PHE A 314 25.78 18.32 51.60
CA PHE A 314 25.79 19.77 51.49
C PHE A 314 25.16 20.42 52.72
N ILE A 315 25.71 21.56 53.12
CA ILE A 315 25.04 22.52 54.01
C ILE A 315 25.12 23.89 53.33
N ASN A 316 23.97 24.55 53.18
CA ASN A 316 23.83 25.84 52.51
C ASN A 316 24.49 25.87 51.11
N GLY A 317 24.34 24.78 50.35
CA GLY A 317 24.83 24.65 48.98
C GLY A 317 26.34 24.44 48.84
N LYS A 318 27.06 24.16 49.94
CA LYS A 318 28.50 23.82 49.91
C LYS A 318 28.76 22.43 50.48
N LYS A 319 29.75 21.72 49.92
CA LYS A 319 30.21 20.41 50.43
C LYS A 319 30.72 20.59 51.86
N PHE A 320 30.21 19.78 52.78
CA PHE A 320 30.44 19.96 54.21
C PHE A 320 31.66 19.18 54.72
N THR A 321 32.48 19.80 55.57
CA THR A 321 33.58 19.16 56.30
C THR A 321 33.39 19.40 57.79
N GLY A 322 33.51 18.36 58.61
CA GLY A 322 33.32 18.42 60.06
C GLY A 322 32.26 17.45 60.58
N ASN A 323 31.89 17.59 61.85
CA ASN A 323 30.84 16.75 62.45
C ASN A 323 29.46 17.21 62.00
N GLY A 324 28.73 16.32 61.31
CA GLY A 324 27.38 16.55 60.82
C GLY A 324 26.42 15.48 61.29
N VAL A 325 25.13 15.70 61.10
CA VAL A 325 24.07 14.72 61.32
C VAL A 325 23.31 14.54 60.02
N ASP A 326 23.21 13.29 59.58
CA ASP A 326 22.35 12.91 58.46
C ASP A 326 21.39 11.79 58.88
N GLY A 327 20.73 11.15 57.90
CA GLY A 327 19.79 10.05 58.16
C GLY A 327 20.41 8.84 58.88
N ASN A 328 21.74 8.69 58.87
CA ASN A 328 22.48 7.62 59.56
C ASN A 328 23.04 8.06 60.92
N GLY A 329 22.65 9.25 61.39
CA GLY A 329 23.04 9.83 62.67
C GLY A 329 24.29 10.71 62.58
N LYS A 330 24.99 10.87 63.70
CA LYS A 330 26.20 11.70 63.77
C LYS A 330 27.35 11.04 63.01
N ARG A 331 27.99 11.79 62.11
CA ARG A 331 29.09 11.35 61.25
C ARG A 331 30.13 12.47 61.10
N LEU A 332 31.39 12.08 60.94
CA LEU A 332 32.46 12.98 60.50
C LEU A 332 32.46 13.02 58.97
N PHE A 333 32.36 14.22 58.40
CA PHE A 333 32.41 14.47 56.97
C PHE A 333 33.74 15.13 56.58
N ASP A 334 34.23 14.79 55.40
CA ASP A 334 35.40 15.36 54.74
C ASP A 334 35.02 15.67 53.29
N ASN A 335 34.93 16.97 52.97
CA ASN A 335 34.55 17.50 51.66
C ASN A 335 33.26 16.87 51.10
N GLY A 336 32.22 16.79 51.93
CA GLY A 336 30.91 16.25 51.60
C GLY A 336 30.84 14.73 51.54
N LYS A 337 31.90 13.98 51.85
CA LYS A 337 31.84 12.52 51.98
C LYS A 337 32.06 12.12 53.43
N TYR A 338 31.67 10.91 53.79
CA TYR A 338 32.07 10.39 55.09
C TYR A 338 33.59 10.25 55.19
N ALA A 339 34.15 10.68 56.32
CA ALA A 339 35.57 10.55 56.61
C ALA A 339 35.98 9.08 56.70
N ASN A 340 37.08 8.73 56.03
CA ASN A 340 37.64 7.38 56.00
C ASN A 340 39.17 7.46 56.14
N GLY A 341 39.73 6.86 57.19
CA GLY A 341 41.17 6.89 57.51
C GLY A 341 41.45 7.34 58.95
N ILE A 342 42.69 7.71 59.24
CA ILE A 342 43.06 8.25 60.55
C ILE A 342 42.77 9.75 60.59
N TYR A 343 41.92 10.18 61.52
CA TYR A 343 41.65 11.59 61.83
C TYR A 343 41.84 11.77 63.33
N GLU A 344 42.68 12.73 63.73
CA GLU A 344 42.98 13.03 65.15
C GLU A 344 43.37 11.77 65.97
N GLY A 345 44.15 10.87 65.36
CA GLY A 345 44.65 9.65 66.01
C GLY A 345 43.64 8.51 66.16
N LYS A 346 42.41 8.65 65.63
CA LYS A 346 41.38 7.59 65.61
C LYS A 346 41.12 7.12 64.19
N LEU A 347 40.90 5.82 64.03
CA LEU A 347 40.49 5.24 62.74
C LEU A 347 39.01 5.49 62.51
N TYR A 348 38.68 6.09 61.39
CA TYR A 348 37.32 6.32 60.92
C TYR A 348 37.03 5.46 59.69
N LYS A 349 35.86 4.81 59.69
CA LYS A 349 35.24 4.20 58.52
C LYS A 349 33.85 4.80 58.39
N ASP A 350 33.52 5.31 57.22
CA ASP A 350 32.21 5.91 56.94
C ASP A 350 31.76 6.91 58.02
N GLY A 351 32.70 7.75 58.47
CA GLY A 351 32.43 8.86 59.37
C GLY A 351 32.20 8.45 60.83
N VAL A 352 32.36 7.18 61.19
CA VAL A 352 32.33 6.69 62.59
C VAL A 352 33.69 6.14 63.00
N VAL A 353 33.99 6.24 64.30
CA VAL A 353 35.18 5.61 64.87
C VAL A 353 35.05 4.10 64.71
N SER A 354 36.03 3.48 64.06
CA SER A 354 36.07 2.05 63.78
C SER A 354 37.14 1.37 64.64
N LYS A 355 36.88 0.14 65.05
CA LYS A 355 37.82 -0.76 65.75
C LYS A 355 37.80 -2.11 65.02
N GLY A 356 38.96 -2.73 64.82
CA GLY A 356 39.07 -4.05 64.20
C GLY A 356 39.54 -4.06 62.74
N LYS A 357 39.35 -5.20 62.07
CA LYS A 357 39.74 -5.47 60.68
C LYS A 357 38.90 -4.66 59.68
N VAL A 358 39.44 -3.57 59.15
CA VAL A 358 38.67 -2.66 58.28
C VAL A 358 39.53 -1.98 57.21
N TYR A 359 38.96 -1.79 56.03
CA TYR A 359 39.54 -0.94 55.00
C TYR A 359 39.18 0.53 55.20
N ALA A 360 40.18 1.39 55.39
CA ALA A 360 39.99 2.82 55.41
C ALA A 360 40.98 3.49 54.44
N LYS A 361 40.46 4.24 53.46
CA LYS A 361 41.25 4.92 52.42
C LYS A 361 42.20 3.98 51.65
N GLY A 362 41.75 2.75 51.37
CA GLY A 362 42.52 1.75 50.62
C GLY A 362 43.59 1.00 51.42
N ILE A 363 43.73 1.28 52.71
CA ILE A 363 44.64 0.57 53.61
C ILE A 363 43.80 -0.39 54.47
N PHE A 364 44.21 -1.65 54.54
CA PHE A 364 43.62 -2.63 55.45
C PHE A 364 44.29 -2.55 56.81
N TYR A 365 43.50 -2.27 57.84
CA TYR A 365 43.95 -2.21 59.22
C TYR A 365 43.62 -3.51 59.94
N ASP A 366 44.50 -3.97 60.82
CA ASP A 366 44.35 -5.14 61.65
C ASP A 366 43.48 -4.88 62.90
N GLU A 367 43.37 -5.88 63.77
CA GLU A 367 42.58 -5.80 65.01
C GLU A 367 43.05 -4.68 65.96
N ASN A 368 44.29 -4.23 65.83
CA ASN A 368 44.91 -3.18 66.64
C ASN A 368 44.91 -1.82 65.95
N SER A 369 44.15 -1.65 64.85
CA SER A 369 44.13 -0.42 64.04
C SER A 369 45.50 -0.05 63.46
N LYS A 370 46.36 -1.04 63.17
CA LYS A 370 47.64 -0.87 62.47
C LYS A 370 47.54 -1.44 61.05
N PRO A 371 48.27 -0.90 60.06
CA PRO A 371 48.31 -1.49 58.72
C PRO A 371 48.75 -2.97 58.76
N ALA A 372 47.94 -3.86 58.18
CA ALA A 372 48.12 -5.30 58.29
C ALA A 372 49.37 -5.82 57.56
N THR A 373 50.09 -6.79 58.14
CA THR A 373 51.23 -7.48 57.49
C THR A 373 51.20 -8.98 57.79
N GLY A 374 51.11 -9.82 56.75
CA GLY A 374 50.89 -11.26 56.83
C GLY A 374 49.56 -11.70 56.21
N TRP A 375 49.14 -12.95 56.45
CA TRP A 375 47.85 -13.45 55.99
C TRP A 375 46.71 -12.92 56.86
N TYR A 376 45.76 -12.23 56.24
CA TYR A 376 44.52 -11.79 56.88
C TYR A 376 43.32 -12.09 55.99
N ASP A 377 42.21 -12.45 56.61
CA ASP A 377 40.90 -12.39 55.98
C ASP A 377 40.39 -10.95 56.03
N ASP A 378 40.21 -10.34 54.86
CA ASP A 378 39.73 -8.97 54.72
C ASP A 378 38.19 -8.85 54.68
N GLY A 379 37.50 -9.96 54.93
CA GLY A 379 36.06 -10.12 54.85
C GLY A 379 35.59 -10.68 53.51
N SER A 380 36.44 -10.69 52.47
CA SER A 380 36.13 -11.32 51.18
C SER A 380 36.84 -12.65 50.98
N ALA A 381 38.10 -12.73 51.38
CA ALA A 381 38.95 -13.91 51.33
C ALA A 381 40.23 -13.65 52.11
N TRP A 382 41.03 -14.70 52.26
CA TRP A 382 42.40 -14.57 52.74
C TRP A 382 43.30 -13.92 51.68
N TYR A 383 44.04 -12.89 52.10
CA TYR A 383 45.12 -12.27 51.33
C TYR A 383 46.37 -12.07 52.20
N TYR A 384 47.52 -12.12 51.57
CA TYR A 384 48.79 -11.73 52.16
C TYR A 384 48.99 -10.22 52.02
N PHE A 385 49.04 -9.51 53.15
CA PHE A 385 49.26 -8.08 53.22
C PHE A 385 50.69 -7.74 53.61
N LYS A 386 51.14 -6.56 53.22
CA LYS A 386 52.35 -5.91 53.74
C LYS A 386 52.06 -4.41 53.86
N ASP A 387 52.25 -3.85 55.05
CA ASP A 387 51.98 -2.44 55.36
C ASP A 387 50.55 -2.00 55.00
N GLY A 388 49.58 -2.91 55.16
CA GLY A 388 48.15 -2.69 54.89
C GLY A 388 47.73 -2.81 53.43
N TYR A 389 48.65 -3.15 52.52
CA TYR A 389 48.36 -3.38 51.10
C TYR A 389 48.51 -4.85 50.74
N LYS A 390 47.69 -5.34 49.81
CA LYS A 390 47.82 -6.68 49.24
C LYS A 390 49.17 -6.81 48.54
N PHE A 391 50.00 -7.73 49.02
CA PHE A 391 51.42 -7.79 48.65
C PHE A 391 51.62 -8.37 47.24
N THR A 392 52.59 -7.82 46.51
CA THR A 392 53.07 -8.37 45.24
C THR A 392 54.60 -8.48 45.31
N GLY A 393 55.14 -9.67 45.08
CA GLY A 393 56.57 -9.95 45.22
C GLY A 393 56.86 -11.32 45.83
N LYS A 394 58.13 -11.59 46.13
CA LYS A 394 58.53 -12.80 46.87
C LYS A 394 58.39 -12.57 48.36
N ALA A 395 57.74 -13.49 49.05
CA ALA A 395 57.70 -13.52 50.50
C ALA A 395 57.72 -14.97 51.00
N LYS A 396 58.16 -15.17 52.23
CA LYS A 396 58.10 -16.46 52.90
C LYS A 396 56.84 -16.52 53.76
N ASP A 397 56.07 -17.57 53.60
CA ASP A 397 54.94 -17.89 54.48
C ASP A 397 55.02 -19.34 54.96
N GLY A 398 53.93 -19.87 55.53
CA GLY A 398 53.86 -21.25 56.02
C GLY A 398 54.12 -22.34 54.96
N ASN A 399 54.02 -22.00 53.67
CA ASN A 399 54.25 -22.92 52.54
C ASN A 399 55.64 -22.75 51.89
N GLY A 400 56.52 -21.97 52.52
CA GLY A 400 57.87 -21.70 52.04
C GLY A 400 57.99 -20.36 51.32
N GLU A 401 59.01 -20.21 50.48
CA GLU A 401 59.16 -19.03 49.62
C GLU A 401 58.16 -19.12 48.47
N MET A 402 57.22 -18.17 48.43
CA MET A 402 56.16 -18.13 47.43
C MET A 402 56.19 -16.78 46.72
N GLN A 403 55.83 -16.79 45.45
CA GLN A 403 55.60 -15.58 44.68
C GLN A 403 54.15 -15.14 44.85
N PHE A 404 53.92 -13.86 45.13
CA PHE A 404 52.59 -13.27 45.34
C PHE A 404 52.27 -12.22 44.28
N ILE A 405 50.99 -12.14 43.91
CA ILE A 405 50.39 -11.07 43.13
C ILE A 405 49.09 -10.65 43.83
N ASN A 406 49.00 -9.38 44.18
CA ASN A 406 47.83 -8.78 44.84
C ASN A 406 47.33 -9.62 46.04
N GLY A 407 48.26 -10.05 46.88
CA GLY A 407 48.01 -10.77 48.12
C GLY A 407 47.60 -12.24 47.94
N LYS A 408 47.63 -12.79 46.73
CA LYS A 408 47.43 -14.22 46.48
C LYS A 408 48.70 -14.84 45.94
N TYR A 409 48.83 -16.16 46.05
CA TYR A 409 49.87 -16.87 45.32
C TYR A 409 49.77 -16.58 43.82
N ALA A 410 50.91 -16.31 43.20
CA ALA A 410 51.00 -15.96 41.80
C ALA A 410 50.50 -17.13 40.94
N ASN A 411 49.62 -16.80 40.01
CA ASN A 411 49.18 -17.67 38.92
C ASN A 411 49.29 -16.87 37.61
N ALA A 412 50.52 -16.50 37.25
CA ALA A 412 50.81 -15.54 36.17
C ALA A 412 52.28 -15.60 35.73
N TYR A 413 52.58 -14.94 34.60
CA TYR A 413 53.94 -14.73 34.11
C TYR A 413 54.65 -13.60 34.85
N ILE A 414 55.87 -13.86 35.31
CA ILE A 414 56.75 -12.86 35.93
C ILE A 414 58.13 -13.01 35.30
N GLY A 415 58.59 -11.96 34.62
CA GLY A 415 59.88 -12.01 33.90
C GLY A 415 59.95 -13.09 32.82
N GLY A 416 58.82 -13.47 32.22
CA GLY A 416 58.73 -14.52 31.19
C GLY A 416 58.59 -15.95 31.72
N VAL A 417 58.67 -16.17 33.03
CA VAL A 417 58.48 -17.47 33.68
C VAL A 417 57.06 -17.54 34.23
N TYR A 418 56.32 -18.61 33.93
CA TYR A 418 55.00 -18.83 34.49
C TYR A 418 55.08 -19.44 35.89
N TYR A 419 54.42 -18.79 36.85
CA TYR A 419 54.23 -19.30 38.20
C TYR A 419 52.81 -19.82 38.34
N GLY A 420 52.66 -21.07 38.79
CA GLY A 420 51.39 -21.69 39.15
C GLY A 420 51.33 -21.92 40.66
N HIS A 421 50.28 -21.42 41.32
CA HIS A 421 50.12 -21.49 42.78
C HIS A 421 51.36 -21.01 43.57
N GLY A 422 52.03 -19.96 43.10
CA GLY A 422 53.15 -19.32 43.78
C GLY A 422 54.52 -19.96 43.53
N LYS A 423 54.59 -21.05 42.75
CA LYS A 423 55.81 -21.77 42.37
C LYS A 423 56.00 -21.81 40.86
N ILE A 424 57.23 -22.05 40.39
CA ILE A 424 57.50 -22.21 38.94
C ILE A 424 56.69 -23.39 38.40
N ALA A 425 55.96 -23.17 37.31
CA ALA A 425 55.01 -24.13 36.78
C ALA A 425 55.66 -25.33 36.08
N ASN A 426 55.19 -26.52 36.43
CA ASN A 426 55.49 -27.78 35.76
C ASN A 426 54.19 -28.57 35.60
N GLY A 427 53.98 -29.17 34.43
CA GLY A 427 52.73 -29.85 34.06
C GLY A 427 51.66 -28.90 33.51
N TRP A 428 50.39 -29.31 33.54
CA TRP A 428 49.28 -28.50 33.06
C TRP A 428 48.94 -27.35 34.01
N HIS A 429 48.93 -26.13 33.50
CA HIS A 429 48.43 -24.95 34.20
C HIS A 429 47.58 -24.09 33.26
N ASP A 430 46.55 -23.43 33.80
CA ASP A 430 45.82 -22.39 33.09
C ASP A 430 46.53 -21.05 33.30
N ASP A 431 47.04 -20.48 32.21
CA ASP A 431 47.76 -19.20 32.24
C ASP A 431 46.85 -17.96 32.16
N GLY A 432 45.53 -18.17 32.22
CA GLY A 432 44.50 -17.15 32.07
C GLY A 432 44.00 -17.00 30.63
N SER A 433 44.73 -17.52 29.63
CA SER A 433 44.26 -17.59 28.24
C SER A 433 43.71 -18.97 27.88
N ALA A 434 44.38 -20.01 28.34
CA ALA A 434 43.99 -21.40 28.19
C ALA A 434 44.88 -22.29 29.07
N TRP A 435 44.54 -23.57 29.12
CA TRP A 435 45.45 -24.60 29.65
C TRP A 435 46.63 -24.81 28.72
N TYR A 436 47.84 -24.80 29.29
CA TYR A 436 49.08 -25.19 28.63
C TYR A 436 49.89 -26.13 29.52
N TYR A 437 50.64 -27.01 28.89
CA TYR A 437 51.64 -27.84 29.53
C TYR A 437 52.96 -27.07 29.63
N PHE A 438 53.41 -26.86 30.86
CA PHE A 438 54.63 -26.14 31.21
C PHE A 438 55.73 -27.10 31.66
N LYS A 439 56.97 -26.71 31.37
CA LYS A 439 58.17 -27.30 31.96
C LYS A 439 59.11 -26.15 32.34
N ASP A 440 59.54 -26.13 33.59
CA ASP A 440 60.38 -25.08 34.16
C ASP A 440 59.82 -23.65 33.95
N GLY A 441 58.49 -23.51 33.96
CA GLY A 441 57.77 -22.26 33.79
C GLY A 441 57.60 -21.79 32.34
N TYR A 442 58.01 -22.59 31.34
CA TYR A 442 57.84 -22.28 29.91
C TYR A 442 56.90 -23.27 29.23
N LYS A 443 56.16 -22.79 28.22
CA LYS A 443 55.30 -23.64 27.39
C LYS A 443 56.14 -24.68 26.66
N TYR A 444 55.83 -25.95 26.90
CA TYR A 444 56.69 -27.04 26.47
C TYR A 444 56.56 -27.34 24.97
N ASN A 445 57.67 -27.71 24.34
CA ASN A 445 57.74 -28.17 22.95
C ASN A 445 58.49 -29.51 22.92
N GLY A 446 57.87 -30.56 22.37
CA GLY A 446 58.46 -31.90 22.27
C GLY A 446 57.59 -33.00 22.89
N ILE A 447 58.17 -34.18 23.06
CA ILE A 447 57.51 -35.33 23.68
C ILE A 447 57.46 -35.11 25.20
N GLY A 448 56.26 -35.17 25.77
CA GLY A 448 56.00 -35.03 27.21
C GLY A 448 55.08 -36.12 27.73
N ILE A 449 55.03 -36.27 29.05
CA ILE A 449 54.14 -37.21 29.73
C ILE A 449 53.19 -36.40 30.60
N ASP A 450 51.90 -36.58 30.40
CA ASP A 450 50.86 -36.04 31.27
C ASP A 450 49.91 -37.14 31.74
N GLY A 451 48.78 -36.76 32.37
CA GLY A 451 47.79 -37.71 32.86
C GLY A 451 47.14 -38.59 31.77
N ASN A 452 47.27 -38.22 30.48
CA ASN A 452 46.76 -38.98 29.34
C ASN A 452 47.87 -39.81 28.65
N GLY A 453 49.07 -39.86 29.24
CA GLY A 453 50.22 -40.62 28.76
C GLY A 453 51.19 -39.79 27.92
N ILE A 454 51.87 -40.46 26.99
CA ILE A 454 52.87 -39.81 26.13
C ILE A 454 52.14 -39.01 25.04
N ARG A 455 52.50 -37.72 24.88
CA ARG A 455 51.96 -36.82 23.86
C ARG A 455 53.05 -35.94 23.28
N PHE A 456 52.88 -35.52 22.03
CA PHE A 456 53.70 -34.49 21.41
C PHE A 456 53.07 -33.12 21.63
N PHE A 457 53.84 -32.20 22.23
CA PHE A 457 53.40 -30.84 22.55
C PHE A 457 54.08 -29.82 21.64
N VAL A 458 53.31 -28.82 21.21
CA VAL A 458 53.80 -27.64 20.51
C VAL A 458 53.24 -26.42 21.22
N ASN A 459 54.13 -25.55 21.70
CA ASN A 459 53.82 -24.36 22.50
C ASN A 459 52.86 -24.66 23.66
N GLY A 460 53.11 -25.74 24.39
CA GLY A 460 52.34 -26.17 25.56
C GLY A 460 50.96 -26.75 25.24
N LYS A 461 50.59 -26.95 23.97
CA LYS A 461 49.35 -27.64 23.60
C LYS A 461 49.66 -28.96 22.93
N TYR A 462 48.70 -29.87 22.95
CA TYR A 462 48.77 -31.05 22.10
C TYR A 462 48.93 -30.65 20.64
N ALA A 463 49.89 -31.28 19.97
CA ALA A 463 50.17 -31.02 18.58
C ALA A 463 48.99 -31.44 17.71
N ASN A 464 48.54 -30.50 16.87
CA ASN A 464 47.56 -30.72 15.82
C ASN A 464 48.15 -30.16 14.52
N GLY A 465 48.43 -31.04 13.57
CA GLY A 465 49.02 -30.71 12.26
C GLY A 465 50.27 -31.53 11.95
N LYS A 466 50.97 -31.18 10.86
CA LYS A 466 52.17 -31.90 10.44
C LYS A 466 53.42 -31.31 11.12
N TYR A 467 54.11 -32.13 11.90
CA TYR A 467 55.36 -31.74 12.59
C TYR A 467 56.39 -32.84 12.37
N ASN A 468 57.61 -32.46 11.96
CA ASN A 468 58.72 -33.39 11.72
C ASN A 468 58.35 -34.59 10.84
N GLY A 469 57.50 -34.39 9.83
CA GLY A 469 57.06 -35.44 8.88
C GLY A 469 55.79 -36.20 9.29
N ASN A 470 55.45 -36.25 10.57
CA ASN A 470 54.27 -36.96 11.08
C ASN A 470 53.05 -36.04 11.19
N LEU A 471 51.85 -36.61 11.02
CA LEU A 471 50.58 -35.90 11.22
C LEU A 471 50.12 -36.16 12.64
N PHE A 472 50.04 -35.12 13.47
CA PHE A 472 49.54 -35.25 14.82
C PHE A 472 48.09 -34.78 14.93
N LYS A 473 47.28 -35.54 15.66
CA LYS A 473 45.94 -35.15 16.12
C LYS A 473 45.90 -35.35 17.62
N ASP A 474 45.63 -34.27 18.35
CA ASP A 474 45.60 -34.27 19.82
C ASP A 474 46.87 -34.86 20.44
N GLY A 475 48.03 -34.56 19.84
CA GLY A 475 49.35 -34.96 20.32
C GLY A 475 49.71 -36.42 20.05
N LEU A 476 48.87 -37.17 19.33
CA LEU A 476 49.10 -38.54 18.88
C LEU A 476 49.40 -38.57 17.38
N ASP A 477 50.28 -39.47 16.94
CA ASP A 477 50.49 -39.72 15.50
C ASP A 477 49.22 -40.32 14.90
N SER A 478 48.69 -39.67 13.87
CA SER A 478 47.45 -40.02 13.19
C SER A 478 47.74 -40.83 11.93
N GLU A 479 46.91 -41.84 11.67
CA GLU A 479 46.97 -42.67 10.46
C GLU A 479 46.43 -41.97 9.20
N GLY A 480 45.87 -40.75 9.31
CA GLY A 480 45.23 -40.03 8.19
C GLY A 480 43.71 -40.18 8.18
N LYS A 481 43.08 -39.88 7.04
CA LYS A 481 41.60 -39.87 6.86
C LYS A 481 40.84 -39.11 7.95
N THR A 482 41.37 -37.96 8.37
CA THR A 482 40.81 -37.22 9.49
C THR A 482 40.97 -35.73 9.30
N TYR A 483 40.12 -34.98 9.99
CA TYR A 483 40.26 -33.54 10.11
C TYR A 483 41.27 -33.21 11.21
N VAL A 484 42.25 -32.38 10.86
CA VAL A 484 43.17 -31.76 11.80
C VAL A 484 43.20 -30.28 11.49
N ASN A 485 42.81 -29.43 12.45
CA ASN A 485 42.64 -27.99 12.26
C ASN A 485 41.77 -27.63 11.05
N ASN A 486 40.63 -28.31 10.88
CA ASN A 486 39.67 -28.16 9.77
C ASN A 486 40.21 -28.51 8.37
N ILE A 487 41.45 -28.98 8.26
CA ILE A 487 42.00 -29.53 7.00
C ILE A 487 41.77 -31.04 7.02
N TYR A 488 41.10 -31.56 5.99
CA TYR A 488 40.95 -32.99 5.80
C TYR A 488 42.22 -33.58 5.18
N TYR A 489 42.84 -34.54 5.87
CA TYR A 489 43.98 -35.30 5.39
C TYR A 489 43.53 -36.67 4.88
N ASN A 490 44.05 -37.13 3.75
CA ASN A 490 43.74 -38.46 3.17
C ASN A 490 44.55 -39.59 3.85
N GLU A 491 44.46 -40.83 3.35
CA GLU A 491 45.27 -41.97 3.84
C GLU A 491 46.78 -41.74 3.80
N ASN A 492 47.28 -40.86 2.93
CA ASN A 492 48.71 -40.59 2.77
C ASN A 492 49.19 -39.45 3.68
N LYS A 493 48.39 -39.03 4.67
CA LYS A 493 48.70 -37.93 5.61
C LYS A 493 49.05 -36.61 4.89
N VAL A 494 48.41 -36.35 3.75
CA VAL A 494 48.50 -35.06 3.02
C VAL A 494 47.11 -34.45 2.85
N PRO A 495 46.99 -33.10 2.73
CA PRO A 495 45.71 -32.45 2.50
C PRO A 495 45.00 -33.00 1.27
N ALA A 496 43.72 -33.34 1.43
CA ALA A 496 42.95 -34.01 0.39
C ALA A 496 42.71 -33.11 -0.84
N ASN A 497 42.83 -33.70 -2.01
CA ASN A 497 42.54 -33.07 -3.31
C ASN A 497 41.68 -34.04 -4.13
N GLY A 498 40.61 -33.52 -4.75
CA GLY A 498 39.62 -34.32 -5.49
C GLY A 498 38.50 -34.86 -4.60
N TRP A 499 37.77 -35.87 -5.08
CA TRP A 499 36.67 -36.50 -4.34
C TRP A 499 37.22 -37.40 -3.22
N HIS A 500 36.77 -37.15 -1.98
CA HIS A 500 37.06 -37.99 -0.82
C HIS A 500 35.79 -38.16 0.04
N ASP A 501 35.66 -39.32 0.67
CA ASP A 501 34.66 -39.54 1.72
C ASP A 501 35.25 -39.12 3.06
N ASP A 502 34.68 -38.08 3.67
CA ASP A 502 35.15 -37.56 4.95
C ASP A 502 34.59 -38.32 6.18
N GLY A 503 33.88 -39.42 5.94
CA GLY A 503 33.18 -40.23 6.93
C GLY A 503 31.70 -39.86 7.07
N SER A 504 31.26 -38.73 6.50
CA SER A 504 29.84 -38.33 6.44
C SER A 504 29.23 -38.47 5.06
N ALA A 505 29.98 -38.05 4.03
CA ALA A 505 29.59 -38.14 2.63
C ALA A 505 30.82 -37.86 1.74
N TRP A 506 30.65 -38.09 0.45
CA TRP A 506 31.62 -37.66 -0.56
C TRP A 506 31.59 -36.14 -0.75
N TYR A 507 32.75 -35.51 -0.70
CA TYR A 507 32.97 -34.11 -1.06
C TYR A 507 34.19 -33.97 -1.96
N TYR A 508 34.17 -32.95 -2.82
CA TYR A 508 35.32 -32.52 -3.59
C TYR A 508 36.17 -31.55 -2.76
N PHE A 509 37.41 -31.92 -2.50
CA PHE A 509 38.38 -31.15 -1.73
C PHE A 509 39.43 -30.48 -2.63
N ARG A 510 39.94 -29.35 -2.17
CA ARG A 510 41.18 -28.72 -2.66
C ARG A 510 41.99 -28.28 -1.45
N ASP A 511 43.23 -28.73 -1.37
CA ASP A 511 44.14 -28.47 -0.24
C ASP A 511 43.49 -28.79 1.13
N GLY A 512 42.75 -29.89 1.18
CA GLY A 512 42.04 -30.40 2.37
C GLY A 512 40.78 -29.62 2.76
N ASN A 513 40.36 -28.62 1.99
CA ASN A 513 39.14 -27.86 2.22
C ASN A 513 38.05 -28.25 1.22
N LYS A 514 36.77 -28.25 1.63
CA LYS A 514 35.64 -28.47 0.73
C LYS A 514 35.60 -27.36 -0.32
N PHE A 515 35.76 -27.73 -1.58
CA PHE A 515 36.03 -26.79 -2.65
C PHE A 515 34.79 -26.01 -3.08
N THR A 516 34.94 -24.72 -3.35
CA THR A 516 33.94 -23.87 -3.99
C THR A 516 34.59 -23.18 -5.18
N GLY A 517 34.01 -23.31 -6.37
CA GLY A 517 34.58 -22.77 -7.61
C GLY A 517 34.51 -23.75 -8.77
N LYS A 518 35.22 -23.44 -9.86
CA LYS A 518 35.32 -24.33 -11.03
C LYS A 518 36.45 -25.33 -10.85
N ALA A 519 36.17 -26.59 -11.12
CA ALA A 519 37.18 -27.65 -11.19
C ALA A 519 36.76 -28.70 -12.22
N LYS A 520 37.76 -29.45 -12.72
CA LYS A 520 37.53 -30.60 -13.58
C LYS A 520 37.53 -31.87 -12.74
N ASP A 521 36.52 -32.71 -12.92
CA ASP A 521 36.48 -34.06 -12.37
C ASP A 521 36.09 -35.08 -13.46
N GLY A 522 35.71 -36.30 -13.05
CA GLY A 522 35.29 -37.36 -13.98
C GLY A 522 34.08 -37.00 -14.85
N ASN A 523 33.29 -35.99 -14.47
CA ASN A 523 32.11 -35.51 -15.20
C ASN A 523 32.37 -34.25 -16.05
N GLY A 524 33.64 -33.84 -16.15
CA GLY A 524 34.08 -32.68 -16.93
C GLY A 524 34.34 -31.45 -16.07
N GLU A 525 34.28 -30.25 -16.67
CA GLU A 525 34.36 -29.00 -15.92
C GLU A 525 33.04 -28.74 -15.20
N MET A 526 33.09 -28.73 -13.88
CA MET A 526 31.94 -28.59 -13.00
C MET A 526 32.14 -27.40 -12.06
N GLN A 527 31.04 -26.75 -11.72
CA GLN A 527 30.98 -25.74 -10.69
C GLN A 527 30.62 -26.40 -9.35
N PHE A 528 31.44 -26.15 -8.34
CA PHE A 528 31.28 -26.69 -6.99
C PHE A 528 30.89 -25.59 -6.00
N LEU A 529 30.10 -26.00 -5.01
CA LEU A 529 29.73 -25.20 -3.85
C LEU A 529 29.85 -26.08 -2.61
N ASN A 530 30.75 -25.72 -1.70
CA ASN A 530 31.04 -26.46 -0.46
C ASN A 530 31.29 -27.97 -0.68
N GLY A 531 32.12 -28.29 -1.68
CA GLY A 531 32.51 -29.66 -2.02
C GLY A 531 31.45 -30.49 -2.73
N LYS A 532 30.29 -29.92 -3.08
CA LYS A 532 29.26 -30.58 -3.90
C LYS A 532 29.08 -29.86 -5.21
N TYR A 533 28.47 -30.53 -6.20
CA TYR A 533 28.04 -29.84 -7.42
C TYR A 533 27.06 -28.72 -7.09
N ALA A 534 27.29 -27.54 -7.67
CA ALA A 534 26.46 -26.37 -7.44
C ALA A 534 25.05 -26.59 -7.99
N ASN A 535 24.04 -26.36 -7.16
CA ASN A 535 22.64 -26.27 -7.55
C ASN A 535 22.07 -24.92 -7.09
N ALA A 536 22.63 -23.83 -7.62
CA ALA A 536 22.45 -22.47 -7.11
C ALA A 536 22.85 -21.40 -8.12
N TYR A 537 22.47 -20.15 -7.84
CA TYR A 537 22.94 -18.98 -8.58
C TYR A 537 24.35 -18.58 -8.15
N ILE A 538 25.24 -18.39 -9.12
CA ILE A 538 26.59 -17.88 -8.90
C ILE A 538 26.82 -16.76 -9.90
N ASN A 539 27.03 -15.54 -9.40
CA ASN A 539 27.18 -14.32 -10.20
C ASN A 539 26.04 -14.11 -11.23
N GLY A 540 24.79 -14.39 -10.83
CA GLY A 540 23.61 -14.21 -11.68
C GLY A 540 23.41 -15.29 -12.75
N VAL A 541 24.23 -16.34 -12.76
CA VAL A 541 24.07 -17.52 -13.62
C VAL A 541 23.66 -18.70 -12.73
N TYR A 542 22.54 -19.34 -13.07
CA TYR A 542 22.10 -20.54 -12.39
C TYR A 542 22.89 -21.76 -12.86
N TYR A 543 23.45 -22.51 -11.91
CA TYR A 543 24.06 -23.81 -12.14
C TYR A 543 23.16 -24.89 -11.56
N GLY A 544 22.79 -25.87 -12.38
CA GLY A 544 22.06 -27.06 -11.97
C GLY A 544 22.98 -28.28 -12.03
N TYR A 545 23.11 -28.99 -10.91
CA TYR A 545 24.02 -30.14 -10.78
C TYR A 545 25.44 -29.85 -11.30
N GLY A 546 25.95 -28.65 -11.04
CA GLY A 546 27.31 -28.20 -11.37
C GLY A 546 27.53 -27.75 -12.81
N LYS A 547 26.50 -27.78 -13.67
CA LYS A 547 26.55 -27.25 -15.04
C LYS A 547 25.66 -26.03 -15.19
N ILE A 548 25.95 -25.18 -16.18
CA ILE A 548 25.09 -24.03 -16.49
C ILE A 548 23.68 -24.54 -16.83
N GLY A 549 22.67 -24.01 -16.14
CA GLY A 549 21.29 -24.44 -16.29
C GLY A 549 20.76 -24.26 -17.72
N ASN A 550 20.41 -25.37 -18.37
CA ASN A 550 19.77 -25.42 -19.69
C ASN A 550 18.64 -26.44 -19.65
N GLY A 551 17.38 -25.98 -19.63
CA GLY A 551 16.21 -26.80 -19.39
C GLY A 551 15.44 -26.42 -18.12
N TRP A 552 14.56 -27.32 -17.66
CA TRP A 552 13.80 -27.16 -16.43
C TRP A 552 14.67 -27.49 -15.21
N TYR A 553 14.75 -26.56 -14.26
CA TYR A 553 15.40 -26.77 -12.96
C TYR A 553 14.57 -26.18 -11.84
N ASP A 554 14.62 -26.83 -10.67
CA ASP A 554 14.13 -26.27 -9.42
C ASP A 554 15.24 -25.42 -8.80
N ASP A 555 15.02 -24.11 -8.74
CA ASP A 555 15.99 -23.17 -8.16
C ASP A 555 15.91 -23.02 -6.63
N GLY A 556 15.11 -23.87 -5.98
CA GLY A 556 14.81 -23.84 -4.55
C GLY A 556 13.52 -23.10 -4.21
N THR A 557 12.88 -22.42 -5.19
CA THR A 557 11.58 -21.76 -5.01
C THR A 557 10.47 -22.42 -5.81
N ALA A 558 10.77 -22.79 -7.06
CA ALA A 558 9.87 -23.49 -7.97
C ALA A 558 10.67 -23.97 -9.20
N TRP A 559 9.99 -24.71 -10.06
CA TRP A 559 10.51 -25.05 -11.39
C TRP A 559 10.49 -23.85 -12.33
N TYR A 560 11.62 -23.59 -12.98
CA TYR A 560 11.77 -22.60 -14.05
C TYR A 560 12.56 -23.19 -15.21
N PHE A 561 12.27 -22.68 -16.41
CA PHE A 561 13.02 -22.99 -17.61
C PHE A 561 14.19 -22.01 -17.79
N PHE A 562 15.39 -22.55 -17.88
CA PHE A 562 16.64 -21.81 -18.03
C PHE A 562 17.27 -22.05 -19.40
N LEU A 563 17.89 -21.02 -19.96
CA LEU A 563 18.85 -21.13 -21.06
C LEU A 563 20.09 -20.33 -20.69
N ASN A 564 21.26 -20.93 -20.85
CA ASN A 564 22.55 -20.35 -20.45
C ASN A 564 22.55 -19.82 -19.00
N GLY A 565 21.84 -20.54 -18.10
CA GLY A 565 21.74 -20.22 -16.68
C GLY A 565 20.85 -19.02 -16.36
N LYS A 566 20.04 -18.53 -17.30
CA LYS A 566 19.07 -17.44 -17.07
C LYS A 566 17.65 -17.92 -17.31
N LYS A 567 16.71 -17.45 -16.49
CA LYS A 567 15.27 -17.69 -16.71
C LYS A 567 14.86 -17.09 -18.06
N VAL A 568 14.19 -17.89 -18.87
CA VAL A 568 13.83 -17.48 -20.24
C VAL A 568 12.65 -16.51 -20.23
N THR A 569 12.78 -15.41 -20.95
CA THR A 569 11.66 -14.58 -21.40
C THR A 569 11.72 -14.53 -22.92
N GLY A 570 10.70 -15.02 -23.61
CA GLY A 570 10.69 -15.21 -25.06
C GLY A 570 10.37 -16.66 -25.49
N PHE A 571 10.57 -16.97 -26.77
CA PHE A 571 10.35 -18.33 -27.28
C PHE A 571 11.51 -19.27 -26.92
N ALA A 572 11.19 -20.44 -26.37
CA ALA A 572 12.10 -21.55 -26.21
C ALA A 572 11.40 -22.88 -26.50
N THR A 573 12.17 -23.95 -26.63
CA THR A 573 11.66 -25.30 -26.88
C THR A 573 12.01 -26.18 -25.69
N ASP A 574 11.00 -26.80 -25.10
CA ASP A 574 11.17 -27.83 -24.08
C ASP A 574 10.53 -29.16 -24.56
N GLY A 575 10.35 -30.12 -23.65
CA GLY A 575 9.73 -31.41 -23.97
C GLY A 575 8.30 -31.31 -24.53
N ASN A 576 7.60 -30.20 -24.31
CA ASN A 576 6.25 -29.94 -24.83
C ASN A 576 6.26 -29.15 -26.16
N GLY A 577 7.45 -28.92 -26.72
CA GLY A 577 7.67 -28.20 -27.97
C GLY A 577 7.95 -26.71 -27.76
N LYS A 578 7.80 -25.93 -28.84
CA LYS A 578 8.04 -24.48 -28.80
C LYS A 578 6.94 -23.78 -27.99
N ARG A 579 7.33 -22.98 -27.00
CA ARG A 579 6.46 -22.20 -26.11
C ARG A 579 7.03 -20.80 -25.88
N TYR A 580 6.16 -19.84 -25.57
CA TYR A 580 6.55 -18.51 -25.09
C TYR A 580 6.63 -18.54 -23.56
N PHE A 581 7.78 -18.12 -23.03
CA PHE A 581 8.05 -18.07 -21.60
C PHE A 581 8.13 -16.62 -21.12
N ILE A 582 7.72 -16.39 -19.88
CA ILE A 582 7.94 -15.16 -19.13
C ILE A 582 8.61 -15.55 -17.82
N ASN A 583 9.84 -15.06 -17.61
CA ASN A 583 10.63 -15.34 -16.42
C ASN A 583 10.72 -16.85 -16.07
N GLY A 584 10.97 -17.68 -17.08
CA GLY A 584 11.15 -19.12 -16.97
C GLY A 584 9.87 -19.92 -16.77
N LYS A 585 8.68 -19.30 -16.81
CA LYS A 585 7.39 -19.99 -16.78
C LYS A 585 6.66 -19.82 -18.10
N TYR A 586 5.77 -20.74 -18.44
CA TYR A 586 4.90 -20.56 -19.59
C TYR A 586 4.08 -19.28 -19.46
N ALA A 587 4.03 -18.51 -20.55
CA ALA A 587 3.27 -17.27 -20.60
C ALA A 587 1.76 -17.56 -20.49
N ASN A 588 1.11 -16.84 -19.57
CA ASN A 588 -0.33 -16.88 -19.35
C ASN A 588 -0.84 -15.46 -19.22
N GLY A 589 -1.54 -14.96 -20.24
CA GLY A 589 -2.04 -13.59 -20.33
C GLY A 589 -1.53 -12.87 -21.58
N ARG A 590 -1.68 -11.55 -21.63
CA ARG A 590 -1.25 -10.74 -22.78
C ARG A 590 0.19 -10.29 -22.66
N TYR A 591 0.97 -10.55 -23.70
CA TYR A 591 2.37 -10.12 -23.86
C TYR A 591 2.61 -9.74 -25.32
N ASP A 592 3.29 -8.61 -25.57
CA ASP A 592 3.62 -8.14 -26.93
C ASP A 592 2.43 -8.14 -27.90
N ASN A 593 1.27 -7.62 -27.44
CA ASN A 593 0.00 -7.58 -28.17
C ASN A 593 -0.61 -8.93 -28.56
N LYS A 594 -0.08 -10.04 -28.03
CA LYS A 594 -0.62 -11.39 -28.22
C LYS A 594 -1.13 -11.94 -26.89
N LEU A 595 -2.11 -12.84 -26.96
CA LEU A 595 -2.63 -13.55 -25.80
C LEU A 595 -2.02 -14.93 -25.76
N TYR A 596 -1.51 -15.36 -24.61
CA TYR A 596 -0.90 -16.67 -24.42
C TYR A 596 -1.63 -17.47 -23.34
N LYS A 597 -1.81 -18.76 -23.58
CA LYS A 597 -2.26 -19.76 -22.60
C LYS A 597 -1.25 -20.90 -22.61
N GLU A 598 -0.64 -21.17 -21.47
CA GLU A 598 0.40 -22.20 -21.33
C GLU A 598 1.52 -22.05 -22.37
N GLY A 599 1.90 -20.80 -22.67
CA GLY A 599 2.95 -20.46 -23.63
C GLY A 599 2.58 -20.64 -25.10
N LEU A 600 1.34 -20.99 -25.42
CA LEU A 600 0.79 -21.02 -26.78
C LEU A 600 -0.05 -19.78 -27.06
N GLU A 601 0.02 -19.25 -28.28
CA GLU A 601 -0.85 -18.14 -28.67
C GLU A 601 -2.32 -18.60 -28.67
N SER A 602 -3.17 -17.86 -27.95
CA SER A 602 -4.60 -18.13 -27.81
C SER A 602 -5.42 -17.18 -28.68
N ASN A 603 -6.52 -17.69 -29.23
CA ASN A 603 -7.49 -16.91 -30.00
C ASN A 603 -8.54 -16.19 -29.13
N GLY A 604 -8.45 -16.30 -27.80
CA GLY A 604 -9.45 -15.75 -26.88
C GLY A 604 -10.57 -16.75 -26.57
N ASN A 605 -11.71 -16.23 -26.10
CA ASN A 605 -12.86 -17.01 -25.59
C ASN A 605 -12.46 -18.12 -24.61
N THR A 606 -11.58 -17.79 -23.66
CA THR A 606 -11.07 -18.78 -22.72
C THR A 606 -10.59 -18.12 -21.43
N TYR A 607 -10.59 -18.90 -20.35
CA TYR A 607 -9.98 -18.52 -19.09
C TYR A 607 -8.46 -18.71 -19.13
N ILE A 608 -7.75 -17.68 -18.72
CA ILE A 608 -6.31 -17.70 -18.48
C ILE A 608 -6.08 -17.08 -17.11
N SER A 609 -5.50 -17.87 -16.19
CA SER A 609 -5.25 -17.45 -14.80
C SER A 609 -6.48 -16.89 -14.08
N GLY A 610 -7.66 -17.46 -14.32
CA GLY A 610 -8.93 -17.05 -13.69
C GLY A 610 -9.64 -15.85 -14.32
N GLN A 611 -9.02 -15.21 -15.32
CA GLN A 611 -9.62 -14.10 -16.08
C GLN A 611 -10.12 -14.60 -17.44
N TYR A 612 -11.35 -14.24 -17.80
CA TYR A 612 -11.94 -14.56 -19.10
C TYR A 612 -11.53 -13.54 -20.16
N TYR A 613 -10.96 -14.02 -21.25
CA TYR A 613 -10.60 -13.21 -22.42
C TYR A 613 -11.61 -13.47 -23.54
N ASP A 614 -12.12 -12.42 -24.16
CA ASP A 614 -13.05 -12.50 -25.28
C ASP A 614 -12.33 -12.82 -26.61
N GLY A 615 -13.08 -12.95 -27.70
CA GLY A 615 -12.56 -13.23 -29.05
C GLY A 615 -11.72 -12.08 -29.65
N SER A 616 -11.76 -10.89 -29.07
CA SER A 616 -10.82 -9.79 -29.40
C SER A 616 -9.47 -9.93 -28.68
N LYS A 617 -9.32 -10.98 -27.87
CA LYS A 617 -8.15 -11.31 -27.06
C LYS A 617 -7.95 -10.37 -25.87
N TYR A 618 -8.97 -9.60 -25.47
CA TYR A 618 -8.91 -8.69 -24.31
C TYR A 618 -9.77 -9.22 -23.16
N PRO A 619 -9.51 -8.80 -21.90
CA PRO A 619 -10.38 -9.15 -20.78
C PRO A 619 -11.83 -8.73 -21.06
N ALA A 620 -12.74 -9.69 -20.95
CA ALA A 620 -14.12 -9.50 -21.34
C ALA A 620 -14.83 -8.43 -20.48
N THR A 621 -15.52 -7.48 -21.12
CA THR A 621 -16.42 -6.53 -20.45
C THR A 621 -17.76 -6.50 -21.18
N GLY A 622 -18.84 -6.84 -20.49
CA GLY A 622 -20.17 -7.05 -21.06
C GLY A 622 -20.62 -8.51 -21.00
N TRP A 623 -21.69 -8.83 -21.73
CA TRP A 623 -22.24 -10.19 -21.80
C TRP A 623 -21.39 -11.09 -22.70
N TYR A 624 -20.95 -12.23 -22.17
CA TYR A 624 -20.26 -13.28 -22.91
C TYR A 624 -20.71 -14.66 -22.45
N ASP A 625 -20.77 -15.60 -23.39
CA ASP A 625 -20.86 -17.03 -23.11
C ASP A 625 -19.47 -17.55 -22.78
N ASP A 626 -19.29 -18.14 -21.60
CA ASP A 626 -18.01 -18.72 -21.16
C ASP A 626 -17.85 -20.21 -21.49
N GLY A 627 -18.79 -20.76 -22.27
CA GLY A 627 -18.88 -22.17 -22.64
C GLY A 627 -19.84 -22.97 -21.74
N SER A 628 -20.33 -22.37 -20.65
CA SER A 628 -21.38 -22.95 -19.82
C SER A 628 -22.71 -22.21 -19.97
N GLU A 629 -22.70 -20.90 -19.73
CA GLU A 629 -23.85 -20.02 -19.80
C GLU A 629 -23.38 -18.59 -20.10
N TRP A 630 -24.33 -17.69 -20.36
CA TRP A 630 -24.07 -16.26 -20.47
C TRP A 630 -23.85 -15.63 -19.10
N TYR A 631 -22.77 -14.85 -18.98
CA TYR A 631 -22.46 -14.02 -17.81
C TYR A 631 -22.06 -12.61 -18.24
N TYR A 632 -22.39 -11.65 -17.41
CA TYR A 632 -21.88 -10.28 -17.51
C TYR A 632 -20.51 -10.20 -16.83
N PHE A 633 -19.49 -9.88 -17.62
CA PHE A 633 -18.12 -9.69 -17.17
C PHE A 633 -17.77 -8.21 -17.04
N ARG A 634 -16.81 -7.90 -16.17
CA ARG A 634 -16.08 -6.63 -16.14
C ARG A 634 -14.61 -6.95 -15.94
N ASP A 635 -13.76 -6.47 -16.83
CA ASP A 635 -12.32 -6.73 -16.82
C ASP A 635 -11.97 -8.23 -16.76
N GLY A 636 -12.77 -9.07 -17.42
CA GLY A 636 -12.61 -10.52 -17.49
C GLY A 636 -13.09 -11.31 -16.28
N TYR A 637 -13.75 -10.67 -15.31
CA TYR A 637 -14.33 -11.35 -14.14
C TYR A 637 -15.85 -11.22 -14.12
N LYS A 638 -16.55 -12.23 -13.61
CA LYS A 638 -18.01 -12.22 -13.44
C LYS A 638 -18.39 -11.09 -12.48
N TYR A 639 -19.19 -10.15 -12.97
CA TYR A 639 -19.40 -8.87 -12.30
C TYR A 639 -20.48 -8.92 -11.23
N THR A 640 -20.25 -8.23 -10.11
CA THR A 640 -21.24 -7.98 -9.07
C THR A 640 -21.34 -6.46 -8.83
N GLY A 641 -22.54 -5.91 -8.89
CA GLY A 641 -22.79 -4.47 -8.76
C GLY A 641 -23.67 -3.90 -9.87
N TYR A 642 -23.81 -2.57 -9.90
CA TYR A 642 -24.57 -1.88 -10.94
C TYR A 642 -23.80 -1.79 -12.27
N ALA A 643 -24.47 -2.20 -13.36
CA ALA A 643 -24.01 -1.98 -14.72
C ALA A 643 -25.18 -1.67 -15.65
N THR A 644 -24.91 -0.96 -16.73
CA THR A 644 -25.89 -0.71 -17.79
C THR A 644 -25.63 -1.67 -18.94
N ASP A 645 -26.66 -2.41 -19.34
CA ASP A 645 -26.64 -3.23 -20.55
C ASP A 645 -27.80 -2.84 -21.49
N GLY A 646 -28.08 -3.69 -22.49
CA GLY A 646 -29.16 -3.45 -23.45
C GLY A 646 -30.56 -3.32 -22.83
N ASN A 647 -30.75 -3.77 -21.58
CA ASN A 647 -32.00 -3.66 -20.83
C ASN A 647 -32.02 -2.45 -19.86
N GLY A 648 -30.95 -1.66 -19.83
CA GLY A 648 -30.79 -0.49 -18.96
C GLY A 648 -29.91 -0.75 -17.74
N ASN A 649 -29.98 0.14 -16.74
CA ASN A 649 -29.22 -0.03 -15.50
C ASN A 649 -29.80 -1.20 -14.68
N ARG A 650 -28.95 -2.15 -14.30
CA ARG A 650 -29.28 -3.37 -13.56
C ARG A 650 -28.24 -3.68 -12.51
N TYR A 651 -28.66 -4.30 -11.42
CA TYR A 651 -27.77 -4.87 -10.42
C TYR A 651 -27.45 -6.32 -10.76
N PHE A 652 -26.17 -6.68 -10.77
CA PHE A 652 -25.67 -8.02 -11.09
C PHE A 652 -25.08 -8.67 -9.83
N ILE A 653 -25.19 -10.00 -9.75
CA ILE A 653 -24.49 -10.86 -8.81
C ILE A 653 -23.80 -11.97 -9.60
N SER A 654 -22.48 -12.05 -9.50
CA SER A 654 -21.66 -13.08 -10.17
C SER A 654 -21.97 -13.22 -11.66
N GLY A 655 -22.15 -12.09 -12.33
CA GLY A 655 -22.42 -11.98 -13.77
C GLY A 655 -23.86 -12.27 -14.18
N LYS A 656 -24.80 -12.46 -13.24
CA LYS A 656 -26.23 -12.62 -13.55
C LYS A 656 -27.03 -11.48 -12.97
N TYR A 657 -28.21 -11.20 -13.53
CA TYR A 657 -29.14 -10.25 -12.91
C TYR A 657 -29.52 -10.69 -11.50
N ALA A 658 -29.47 -9.74 -10.57
CA ALA A 658 -29.82 -9.97 -9.19
C ALA A 658 -31.31 -10.29 -9.04
N ASN A 659 -31.60 -11.34 -8.28
CA ASN A 659 -32.95 -11.75 -7.94
C ASN A 659 -33.00 -12.09 -6.43
N GLY A 660 -33.98 -11.54 -5.71
CA GLY A 660 -34.14 -11.69 -4.26
C GLY A 660 -33.48 -10.58 -3.43
N TRP A 661 -33.33 -10.81 -2.12
CA TRP A 661 -32.77 -9.84 -1.17
C TRP A 661 -31.24 -9.88 -1.13
N HIS A 662 -30.59 -8.77 -1.49
CA HIS A 662 -29.13 -8.64 -1.48
C HIS A 662 -28.74 -7.28 -0.88
N GLY A 663 -27.85 -7.27 0.12
CA GLY A 663 -27.27 -6.02 0.63
C GLY A 663 -28.25 -5.01 1.24
N GLY A 664 -29.45 -5.44 1.65
CA GLY A 664 -30.48 -4.54 2.21
C GLY A 664 -31.58 -4.12 1.23
N THR A 665 -31.51 -4.59 -0.02
CA THR A 665 -32.45 -4.24 -1.08
C THR A 665 -32.98 -5.49 -1.76
N SER A 666 -34.27 -5.50 -2.16
CA SER A 666 -34.82 -6.58 -2.99
C SER A 666 -34.66 -6.25 -4.47
N TYR A 667 -34.30 -7.26 -5.26
CA TYR A 667 -34.14 -7.15 -6.71
C TYR A 667 -35.02 -8.16 -7.44
N ILE A 668 -35.57 -7.77 -8.59
CA ILE A 668 -36.16 -8.66 -9.60
C ILE A 668 -35.51 -8.32 -10.94
N ASP A 669 -34.86 -9.30 -11.55
CA ASP A 669 -34.10 -9.13 -12.81
C ASP A 669 -33.17 -7.90 -12.80
N GLY A 670 -32.50 -7.69 -11.65
CA GLY A 670 -31.55 -6.59 -11.43
C GLY A 670 -32.19 -5.23 -11.17
N VAL A 671 -33.51 -5.13 -11.05
CA VAL A 671 -34.23 -3.89 -10.71
C VAL A 671 -34.62 -3.89 -9.23
N GLU A 672 -34.34 -2.79 -8.52
CA GLU A 672 -34.76 -2.61 -7.13
C GLU A 672 -36.28 -2.61 -6.99
N THR A 673 -36.79 -3.22 -5.92
CA THR A 673 -38.23 -3.32 -5.69
C THR A 673 -38.60 -3.36 -4.20
N GLU A 674 -39.78 -2.84 -3.85
CA GLU A 674 -40.26 -2.74 -2.45
C GLU A 674 -41.03 -3.98 -1.95
N LEU A 675 -40.81 -5.14 -2.57
CA LEU A 675 -41.73 -6.29 -2.52
C LEU A 675 -41.52 -7.29 -1.37
N ALA A 676 -40.93 -6.84 -0.27
CA ALA A 676 -40.75 -7.67 0.93
C ALA A 676 -41.57 -7.11 2.11
N ASP A 677 -42.72 -7.73 2.41
CA ASP A 677 -43.43 -7.56 3.69
C ASP A 677 -42.87 -8.56 4.72
N SER A 678 -43.05 -8.32 6.02
CA SER A 678 -42.48 -9.16 7.09
C SER A 678 -42.86 -10.64 6.97
N ASN A 679 -43.97 -10.97 6.31
CA ASN A 679 -44.50 -12.33 6.16
C ASN A 679 -44.17 -13.01 4.81
N TRP A 680 -43.60 -12.30 3.84
CA TRP A 680 -43.35 -12.80 2.48
C TRP A 680 -41.95 -12.46 1.97
N TYR A 681 -41.43 -13.25 1.04
CA TYR A 681 -40.20 -12.93 0.31
C TYR A 681 -40.27 -13.42 -1.14
N VAL A 682 -39.47 -12.82 -2.02
CA VAL A 682 -39.36 -13.22 -3.42
C VAL A 682 -38.08 -14.03 -3.65
N GLN A 683 -38.22 -15.19 -4.27
CA GLN A 683 -37.11 -16.02 -4.69
C GLN A 683 -37.38 -16.57 -6.10
N ASN A 684 -36.48 -16.28 -7.04
CA ASN A 684 -36.57 -16.72 -8.44
C ASN A 684 -37.93 -16.38 -9.11
N GLY A 685 -38.40 -15.14 -8.94
CA GLY A 685 -39.67 -14.71 -9.53
C GLY A 685 -40.93 -15.30 -8.87
N ILE A 686 -40.79 -15.86 -7.66
CA ILE A 686 -41.88 -16.47 -6.90
C ILE A 686 -41.99 -15.82 -5.51
N TRP A 687 -43.17 -15.30 -5.18
CA TRP A 687 -43.56 -14.91 -3.81
C TRP A 687 -43.75 -16.16 -2.97
N ARG A 688 -43.10 -16.22 -1.81
CA ARG A 688 -43.17 -17.32 -0.85
C ARG A 688 -43.57 -16.81 0.52
N VAL A 689 -44.50 -17.50 1.17
CA VAL A 689 -44.87 -17.24 2.57
C VAL A 689 -43.77 -17.79 3.47
N LYS A 690 -43.35 -17.01 4.47
CA LYS A 690 -42.42 -17.50 5.50
C LYS A 690 -43.11 -18.59 6.34
N GLY A 691 -42.52 -19.78 6.39
CA GLY A 691 -42.93 -20.87 7.29
C GLY A 691 -44.17 -21.69 6.89
N SER A 692 -44.81 -21.43 5.74
CA SER A 692 -46.00 -22.20 5.30
C SER A 692 -45.88 -22.89 3.93
N GLY A 693 -44.79 -22.66 3.20
CA GLY A 693 -44.52 -23.31 1.90
C GLY A 693 -45.39 -22.85 0.73
N ARG A 694 -46.39 -21.97 0.96
CA ARG A 694 -47.28 -21.45 -0.09
C ARG A 694 -46.55 -20.44 -0.98
N SER A 695 -46.86 -20.45 -2.28
CA SER A 695 -46.18 -19.58 -3.24
C SER A 695 -47.02 -19.15 -4.45
N CYS A 696 -46.67 -18.02 -5.07
CA CYS A 696 -47.24 -17.54 -6.33
C CYS A 696 -46.21 -16.79 -7.20
N HIS A 697 -46.42 -16.74 -8.51
CA HIS A 697 -45.51 -16.06 -9.42
C HIS A 697 -45.65 -14.54 -9.30
N VAL A 698 -44.53 -13.83 -9.30
CA VAL A 698 -44.47 -12.37 -9.09
C VAL A 698 -44.99 -11.60 -10.30
N ASN A 699 -44.93 -12.16 -11.52
CA ASN A 699 -45.19 -11.42 -12.76
C ASN A 699 -46.69 -11.31 -13.14
N GLY A 700 -47.60 -11.24 -12.16
CA GLY A 700 -49.04 -11.27 -12.42
C GLY A 700 -49.87 -10.34 -11.54
N ASN A 701 -51.17 -10.30 -11.83
CA ASN A 701 -52.17 -9.58 -11.04
C ASN A 701 -52.92 -10.59 -10.17
N PHE A 702 -52.88 -10.43 -8.85
CA PHE A 702 -53.54 -11.35 -7.93
C PHE A 702 -53.90 -10.68 -6.59
N ILE A 703 -54.82 -11.31 -5.87
CA ILE A 703 -55.25 -10.96 -4.52
C ILE A 703 -54.70 -12.02 -3.57
N VAL A 704 -54.15 -11.59 -2.44
CA VAL A 704 -53.70 -12.49 -1.36
C VAL A 704 -54.43 -12.13 -0.08
N VAL A 705 -54.98 -13.12 0.61
CA VAL A 705 -55.72 -12.96 1.87
C VAL A 705 -55.09 -13.83 2.95
N SER A 706 -54.63 -13.19 4.03
CA SER A 706 -54.18 -13.85 5.26
C SER A 706 -55.31 -13.82 6.29
N LEU A 707 -55.82 -15.01 6.65
CA LEU A 707 -56.80 -15.18 7.71
C LEU A 707 -56.14 -15.13 9.10
N SER A 708 -54.83 -15.37 9.22
CA SER A 708 -54.11 -15.18 10.48
C SER A 708 -53.92 -13.69 10.80
N ASP A 709 -53.53 -12.91 9.79
CA ASP A 709 -53.21 -11.48 9.95
C ASP A 709 -54.44 -10.60 9.71
N GLN A 710 -55.56 -11.19 9.29
CA GLN A 710 -56.77 -10.49 8.87
C GLN A 710 -56.46 -9.35 7.89
N THR A 711 -55.66 -9.68 6.85
CA THR A 711 -55.15 -8.70 5.88
C THR A 711 -55.27 -9.23 4.45
N LEU A 712 -55.60 -8.34 3.52
CA LEU A 712 -55.63 -8.55 2.08
C LEU A 712 -54.58 -7.67 1.39
N TRP A 713 -53.78 -8.26 0.50
CA TRP A 713 -52.88 -7.54 -0.41
C TRP A 713 -53.39 -7.63 -1.84
N LEU A 714 -53.40 -6.50 -2.53
CA LEU A 714 -53.74 -6.39 -3.93
C LEU A 714 -52.46 -6.15 -4.74
N VAL A 715 -52.17 -7.05 -5.68
CA VAL A 715 -50.93 -7.03 -6.47
C VAL A 715 -51.24 -6.77 -7.93
N ARG A 716 -50.51 -5.83 -8.55
CA ARG A 716 -50.57 -5.51 -9.98
C ARG A 716 -49.17 -5.45 -10.57
N ASN A 717 -48.94 -6.15 -11.68
CA ASN A 717 -47.64 -6.22 -12.36
C ASN A 717 -46.48 -6.51 -11.38
N GLY A 718 -46.73 -7.41 -10.43
CA GLY A 718 -45.79 -7.77 -9.38
C GLY A 718 -45.62 -6.76 -8.25
N GLN A 719 -46.26 -5.59 -8.29
CA GLN A 719 -46.22 -4.60 -7.22
C GLN A 719 -47.42 -4.71 -6.26
N ILE A 720 -47.19 -4.61 -4.95
CA ILE A 720 -48.29 -4.41 -3.99
C ILE A 720 -48.82 -3.00 -4.18
N ILE A 721 -50.06 -2.88 -4.64
CA ILE A 721 -50.73 -1.59 -4.82
C ILE A 721 -51.68 -1.24 -3.66
N SER A 722 -52.02 -2.22 -2.82
CA SER A 722 -52.81 -1.96 -1.61
C SER A 722 -52.67 -3.05 -0.55
N LYS A 723 -52.75 -2.66 0.72
CA LYS A 723 -52.79 -3.51 1.91
C LYS A 723 -53.99 -3.10 2.77
N ILE A 724 -54.94 -3.99 2.95
CA ILE A 724 -56.26 -3.68 3.49
C ILE A 724 -56.61 -4.67 4.61
N GLY A 725 -57.03 -4.16 5.76
CA GLY A 725 -57.54 -5.00 6.84
C GLY A 725 -58.92 -5.59 6.51
N ILE A 726 -59.14 -6.85 6.86
CA ILE A 726 -60.36 -7.60 6.53
C ILE A 726 -60.99 -8.21 7.79
N VAL A 727 -62.22 -8.73 7.64
CA VAL A 727 -62.82 -9.65 8.62
C VAL A 727 -63.21 -10.94 7.89
N GLY A 728 -62.50 -12.02 8.18
CA GLY A 728 -62.78 -13.35 7.66
C GLY A 728 -63.90 -14.08 8.40
N GLY A 729 -64.12 -15.33 8.01
CA GLY A 729 -65.11 -16.22 8.62
C GLY A 729 -64.78 -16.56 10.07
N LYS A 730 -65.81 -16.63 10.92
CA LYS A 730 -65.68 -17.09 12.31
C LYS A 730 -65.36 -18.59 12.39
N PRO A 731 -64.85 -19.11 13.52
CA PRO A 731 -64.46 -20.52 13.64
C PRO A 731 -65.55 -21.55 13.28
N SER A 732 -66.83 -21.24 13.54
CA SER A 732 -67.95 -22.12 13.19
C SER A 732 -68.36 -22.08 11.71
N THR A 733 -67.92 -21.06 10.96
CA THR A 733 -68.14 -20.91 9.51
C THR A 733 -66.90 -20.26 8.88
N PRO A 734 -65.78 -21.01 8.80
CA PRO A 734 -64.49 -20.45 8.40
C PRO A 734 -64.45 -20.07 6.92
N THR A 735 -63.65 -19.06 6.57
CA THR A 735 -63.34 -18.76 5.16
C THR A 735 -62.52 -19.90 4.57
N VAL A 736 -62.89 -20.34 3.36
CA VAL A 736 -62.18 -21.40 2.65
C VAL A 736 -60.75 -20.96 2.28
N THR A 737 -59.76 -21.82 2.51
CA THR A 737 -58.35 -21.58 2.13
C THR A 737 -58.01 -22.30 0.83
N GLY A 738 -57.13 -21.73 0.03
CA GLY A 738 -56.75 -22.31 -1.26
C GLY A 738 -56.40 -21.26 -2.33
N ASN A 739 -56.20 -21.75 -3.55
CA ASN A 739 -56.00 -20.93 -4.74
C ASN A 739 -57.29 -20.90 -5.55
N PHE A 740 -57.86 -19.70 -5.69
CA PHE A 740 -59.11 -19.44 -6.37
C PHE A 740 -58.94 -18.34 -7.41
N SER A 741 -60.06 -17.90 -7.99
CA SER A 741 -60.12 -16.77 -8.90
C SER A 741 -61.44 -16.04 -8.75
N VAL A 742 -61.45 -14.72 -8.96
CA VAL A 742 -62.68 -13.92 -9.00
C VAL A 742 -63.60 -14.47 -10.09
N GLN A 743 -64.80 -14.93 -9.72
CA GLN A 743 -65.75 -15.60 -10.61
C GLN A 743 -66.71 -14.61 -11.29
N SER A 744 -67.11 -13.55 -10.59
CA SER A 744 -67.93 -12.46 -11.13
C SER A 744 -67.60 -11.14 -10.42
N ARG A 745 -68.19 -10.04 -10.91
CA ARG A 745 -68.08 -8.71 -10.32
C ARG A 745 -69.43 -8.03 -10.40
N GLU A 746 -70.14 -7.98 -9.27
CA GLU A 746 -71.52 -7.50 -9.21
C GLU A 746 -71.62 -6.26 -8.30
N THR A 747 -72.44 -5.30 -8.69
CA THR A 747 -72.78 -4.14 -7.87
C THR A 747 -74.21 -4.24 -7.36
N SER A 748 -74.46 -3.79 -6.13
CA SER A 748 -75.79 -3.78 -5.50
C SER A 748 -76.46 -5.15 -5.42
N ARG A 749 -75.86 -6.07 -4.66
CA ARG A 749 -76.33 -7.45 -4.53
C ARG A 749 -76.93 -7.70 -3.15
N ILE A 750 -78.01 -8.46 -3.07
CA ILE A 750 -78.53 -8.97 -1.78
C ILE A 750 -77.97 -10.37 -1.54
N LEU A 751 -77.14 -10.52 -0.51
CA LEU A 751 -76.62 -11.81 -0.05
C LEU A 751 -77.61 -12.42 0.94
N ARG A 752 -78.03 -13.67 0.70
CA ARG A 752 -79.01 -14.38 1.53
C ARG A 752 -78.40 -15.63 2.15
N GLY A 753 -78.77 -15.92 3.38
CA GLY A 753 -78.46 -17.16 4.08
C GLY A 753 -79.50 -17.47 5.16
N PRO A 754 -79.35 -18.55 5.93
CA PRO A 754 -80.31 -18.93 6.96
C PRO A 754 -80.52 -17.80 7.97
N GLY A 755 -81.68 -17.14 7.91
CA GLY A 755 -82.06 -16.06 8.81
C GLY A 755 -81.53 -14.66 8.49
N TYR A 756 -80.88 -14.43 7.33
CA TYR A 756 -80.42 -13.08 6.96
C TYR A 756 -80.52 -12.74 5.46
N ALA A 757 -80.68 -11.44 5.18
CA ALA A 757 -80.54 -10.84 3.86
C ALA A 757 -79.81 -9.49 4.00
N SER A 758 -78.62 -9.38 3.40
CA SER A 758 -77.76 -8.20 3.51
C SER A 758 -77.47 -7.62 2.13
N ARG A 759 -77.78 -6.35 1.91
CA ARG A 759 -77.43 -5.64 0.68
C ARG A 759 -75.98 -5.17 0.76
N VAL A 760 -75.17 -5.56 -0.24
CA VAL A 760 -73.77 -5.15 -0.40
C VAL A 760 -73.62 -4.30 -1.66
N SER A 761 -72.71 -3.34 -1.63
CA SER A 761 -72.45 -2.43 -2.74
C SER A 761 -71.63 -3.12 -3.83
N TYR A 762 -70.68 -3.98 -3.44
CA TYR A 762 -69.78 -4.72 -4.32
C TYR A 762 -69.71 -6.19 -3.88
N TRP A 763 -69.84 -7.11 -4.83
CA TRP A 763 -69.72 -8.55 -4.60
C TRP A 763 -68.73 -9.16 -5.59
N MET A 764 -67.70 -9.82 -5.05
CA MET A 764 -66.68 -10.56 -5.81
C MET A 764 -66.58 -12.00 -5.31
N PRO A 765 -67.40 -12.94 -5.82
CA PRO A 765 -67.29 -14.34 -5.46
C PRO A 765 -65.97 -14.90 -5.97
N PHE A 766 -65.32 -15.74 -5.18
CA PHE A 766 -64.10 -16.43 -5.60
C PHE A 766 -64.20 -17.96 -5.50
N HIS A 767 -65.13 -18.49 -4.70
CA HIS A 767 -65.36 -19.93 -4.60
C HIS A 767 -66.77 -20.24 -4.09
N GLY A 768 -67.66 -20.78 -4.93
CA GLY A 768 -69.02 -21.14 -4.51
C GLY A 768 -69.79 -19.95 -3.92
N SER A 769 -70.24 -20.06 -2.67
CA SER A 769 -70.90 -18.98 -1.92
C SER A 769 -69.93 -18.02 -1.21
N TYR A 770 -68.62 -18.23 -1.32
CA TYR A 770 -67.58 -17.39 -0.71
C TYR A 770 -67.18 -16.24 -1.63
N GLY A 771 -67.18 -15.02 -1.10
CA GLY A 771 -66.79 -13.83 -1.84
C GLY A 771 -66.15 -12.75 -0.98
N ILE A 772 -65.54 -11.78 -1.65
CA ILE A 772 -65.00 -10.55 -1.07
C ILE A 772 -66.06 -9.47 -1.29
N HIS A 773 -66.47 -8.77 -0.23
CA HIS A 773 -67.48 -7.72 -0.32
C HIS A 773 -67.42 -6.70 0.80
N ASP A 774 -68.08 -5.56 0.61
CA ASP A 774 -68.27 -4.58 1.67
C ASP A 774 -69.23 -5.10 2.74
N ALA A 775 -68.93 -4.77 4.00
CA ALA A 775 -69.77 -5.11 5.14
C ALA A 775 -70.03 -3.87 5.99
N ASN A 776 -71.05 -3.09 5.62
CA ASN A 776 -71.43 -1.86 6.34
C ASN A 776 -72.00 -2.13 7.75
N TRP A 777 -72.34 -3.38 8.07
CA TRP A 777 -72.78 -3.82 9.39
C TRP A 777 -71.62 -4.13 10.34
N GLN A 778 -70.39 -4.26 9.84
CA GLN A 778 -69.22 -4.45 10.70
C GLN A 778 -68.72 -3.09 11.23
N PRO A 779 -68.40 -2.97 12.53
CA PRO A 779 -67.85 -1.73 13.05
C PRO A 779 -66.47 -1.47 12.44
N SER A 780 -66.13 -0.20 12.20
CA SER A 780 -64.84 0.16 11.56
C SER A 780 -63.61 -0.42 12.29
N SER A 781 -63.69 -0.56 13.62
CA SER A 781 -62.63 -1.16 14.45
C SER A 781 -62.42 -2.66 14.21
N ALA A 782 -63.37 -3.36 13.59
CA ALA A 782 -63.23 -4.77 13.25
C ALA A 782 -62.14 -4.99 12.21
N PHE A 783 -62.01 -4.07 11.24
CA PHE A 783 -61.04 -4.19 10.14
C PHE A 783 -59.60 -3.86 10.56
N SER A 784 -59.38 -3.34 11.77
CA SER A 784 -58.04 -3.12 12.34
C SER A 784 -57.72 -4.06 13.51
N ASN A 785 -58.62 -4.99 13.86
CA ASN A 785 -58.45 -5.93 14.96
C ASN A 785 -58.35 -7.38 14.43
N ASN A 786 -57.13 -7.91 14.39
CA ASN A 786 -56.85 -9.25 13.85
C ASN A 786 -57.47 -10.42 14.65
N ARG A 787 -58.08 -10.17 15.81
CA ARG A 787 -58.80 -11.19 16.60
C ARG A 787 -60.31 -11.12 16.44
N PHE A 788 -60.84 -10.05 15.83
CA PHE A 788 -62.28 -9.78 15.80
C PHE A 788 -63.10 -10.91 15.16
N TYR A 789 -62.55 -11.58 14.14
CA TYR A 789 -63.22 -12.69 13.47
C TYR A 789 -63.65 -13.83 14.41
N ARG A 790 -62.99 -13.98 15.57
CA ARG A 790 -63.28 -15.05 16.54
C ARG A 790 -64.67 -14.93 17.17
N TRP A 791 -65.16 -13.71 17.36
CA TRP A 791 -66.48 -13.45 17.96
C TRP A 791 -67.44 -12.68 17.06
N GLY A 792 -66.93 -11.90 16.09
CA GLY A 792 -67.73 -11.10 15.15
C GLY A 792 -67.46 -11.41 13.67
N GLY A 793 -66.83 -12.56 13.38
CA GLY A 793 -66.49 -12.95 12.01
C GLY A 793 -67.68 -13.18 11.08
N SER A 794 -67.40 -13.19 9.79
CA SER A 794 -68.40 -13.43 8.75
C SER A 794 -68.89 -14.90 8.75
N HIS A 795 -69.89 -15.19 7.90
CA HIS A 795 -70.32 -16.56 7.59
C HIS A 795 -69.48 -17.19 6.46
N GLY A 796 -68.17 -16.93 6.45
CA GLY A 796 -67.20 -17.48 5.49
C GLY A 796 -66.69 -16.47 4.46
N CYS A 797 -67.43 -15.41 4.15
CA CYS A 797 -66.98 -14.38 3.21
C CYS A 797 -65.82 -13.53 3.75
N VAL A 798 -65.10 -12.85 2.87
CA VAL A 798 -64.06 -11.88 3.26
C VAL A 798 -64.72 -10.50 3.28
N ASN A 799 -65.05 -10.02 4.47
CA ASN A 799 -65.62 -8.70 4.65
C ASN A 799 -64.52 -7.64 4.54
N VAL A 800 -64.81 -6.57 3.82
CA VAL A 800 -63.96 -5.40 3.66
C VAL A 800 -64.72 -4.15 4.11
N SER A 801 -64.01 -3.14 4.59
CA SER A 801 -64.65 -1.86 4.92
C SER A 801 -65.29 -1.24 3.66
N PRO A 802 -66.49 -0.63 3.76
CA PRO A 802 -67.15 -0.02 2.59
C PRO A 802 -66.28 1.00 1.85
N GLY A 803 -65.44 1.75 2.58
CA GLY A 803 -64.52 2.73 1.99
C GLY A 803 -63.38 2.13 1.16
N SER A 804 -62.98 0.89 1.42
CA SER A 804 -61.87 0.25 0.70
C SER A 804 -62.35 -0.69 -0.41
N MET A 805 -63.56 -1.22 -0.32
CA MET A 805 -64.05 -2.25 -1.25
C MET A 805 -64.13 -1.75 -2.70
N GLY A 806 -64.51 -0.49 -2.93
CA GLY A 806 -64.54 0.09 -4.28
C GLY A 806 -63.16 0.10 -4.96
N TYR A 807 -62.09 0.34 -4.19
CA TYR A 807 -60.72 0.33 -4.71
C TYR A 807 -60.29 -1.10 -5.12
N ILE A 808 -60.60 -2.10 -4.30
CA ILE A 808 -60.36 -3.51 -4.63
C ILE A 808 -61.13 -3.89 -5.89
N PHE A 809 -62.42 -3.55 -5.94
CA PHE A 809 -63.30 -3.88 -7.05
C PHE A 809 -62.79 -3.31 -8.38
N ASN A 810 -62.37 -2.04 -8.39
CA ASN A 810 -61.87 -1.36 -9.60
C ASN A 810 -60.52 -1.89 -10.09
N ASN A 811 -59.67 -2.35 -9.18
CA ASN A 811 -58.35 -2.88 -9.50
C ASN A 811 -58.33 -4.41 -9.71
N SER A 812 -59.50 -5.05 -9.68
CA SER A 812 -59.67 -6.48 -9.89
C SER A 812 -60.40 -6.81 -11.18
N PHE A 813 -60.27 -8.03 -11.68
CA PHE A 813 -60.96 -8.50 -12.90
C PHE A 813 -61.42 -9.95 -12.75
N VAL A 814 -62.44 -10.36 -13.53
CA VAL A 814 -62.89 -11.75 -13.57
C VAL A 814 -61.73 -12.64 -14.04
N GLY A 815 -61.46 -13.73 -13.33
CA GLY A 815 -60.30 -14.59 -13.54
C GLY A 815 -59.05 -14.16 -12.77
N MET A 816 -59.03 -13.01 -12.10
CA MET A 816 -57.92 -12.61 -11.24
C MET A 816 -57.77 -13.61 -10.09
N ARG A 817 -56.54 -14.10 -9.88
CA ARG A 817 -56.27 -15.13 -8.85
C ARG A 817 -56.51 -14.56 -7.45
N VAL A 818 -57.10 -15.38 -6.58
CA VAL A 818 -57.35 -15.08 -5.16
C VAL A 818 -56.74 -16.20 -4.33
N ILE A 819 -55.72 -15.88 -3.52
CA ILE A 819 -55.00 -16.85 -2.69
C ILE A 819 -55.39 -16.60 -1.24
N VAL A 820 -56.01 -17.58 -0.58
CA VAL A 820 -56.48 -17.46 0.80
C VAL A 820 -55.75 -18.45 1.70
N TYR A 821 -55.20 -18.00 2.83
CA TYR A 821 -54.46 -18.86 3.76
C TYR A 821 -54.71 -18.60 5.23
#